data_AF-A0A7Y4RQF4-F1
#
_entry.id   AF-A0A7Y4RQF4-F1
#
_cell.length_a   1.000
_cell.length_b   1.000
_cell.length_c   1.000
_cell.angle_alpha   90.00
_cell.angle_beta   90.00
_cell.angle_gamma   90.00
#
_symmetry.space_group_name_H-M   'P 1'
#
loop_
_entity.id
_entity.type
_entity.pdbx_description
1 polymer ?
#
loop_
_entity_poly.entity_id
_entity_poly.type
_entity_poly.pdbx_seq_one_letter_code
_entity_poly.pdbx_strand_id
1 'polypeptide(L)'
;MLLLAGCAPGDQIAGLGPEPKGRLAITIEGLPGGVSASVNVSNQVGYQKSITAGEVLTSLTPGSYSIVAQEVTADGDRYAPAPTAQNVAVVAGTTGTTAAVAYLKVTGRLQVVVSGVPAGAAPAIEVTGPNGYSHPVTASETIVGLAEGAYTVRTPVLLHGIDRYQAPSDSQVVMVSAAATGPTVAQVPYALSSGSLQLIVTGLPNGGSAAVTVTGPAGYQASVTASTTLVGLVPGDYTITAANTTAAGTVYVPAAASEAVTIWAAVTPVVRTVSYGPGQGALSVAVTGLPSGAAAQVTVTGPNGFTRTVAATETLTGLVPGPYAISAANVISGGSVYAPVPAGQTVSVTVGEAKVAAVVYGPANGVLTLAISGLPGGTGAQVTVSGPGGFSVTLGSSQALNALAPGQYTIAAQAVTVGNYTYTPTPPNQTRTVTVGTTTAASVSYAATTGALAVTVGGLPGGANAGVTVSGPGGYSQNLGASQTLTGLAPGNYAVSALPVLSGGTSYSPAPASQNVAVSAGATSAASVGYSGAGGGGSLNLTINGVYLTQAIQRYDGTVPLVAGRNAYLRVFVLANQANAAAPQVRVRLYAGSTLLQTTTLSAPSGSVPTAVNEGVLTSSWNLLVPGALVQPNLKVLADVDPAGLVTEESEADNQFPAAGTPGSVDVRALPTFTVRLVPVLQQANGMQGNVTDGNKESYLGDLKSLLPVGAYDADVRAPYTTTAPVLQADNANGAWGTILSEILALRFTEGSTRYYYGVVKAGYTSGVAGIGYVGGSARSALGWDHLGSAAGVMAHELGHNMGRSHAPCGGVAGADPSFPYAGGKIGVWGLDLNTLVVKSPTGQADLMGYCSPNWVSDYNWSAMMAYRQGGPNNAPQALVVPAAEGLLVWGRITPNGIVLEPAFRVPGTNARVPAAGPNRLELLAANGALLSSVSFDANEVADLPSGSERQFAFVLPLDAAMARDLGGLRVRAGGRLATRLAAGAGEPGEGLSRRTPDQVELRWDATQYPMAIVRDAVTGQVLSFARGGAARVWSRRTAFDLQFSDGVRTVTKRGRTLQ
;
A
#
# COMPACT_ATOMS: atom_id res chain seq x y z
N MET A 1 -33.05 58.15 146.48
CA MET A 1 -31.68 58.42 146.99
C MET A 1 -30.72 58.27 145.80
N LEU A 2 -29.96 59.32 145.41
CA LEU A 2 -28.64 59.74 145.97
C LEU A 2 -27.58 58.64 145.72
N LEU A 3 -26.39 58.84 145.10
CA LEU A 3 -25.62 59.97 144.51
C LEU A 3 -24.77 59.45 143.27
N LEU A 4 -23.71 60.12 142.78
CA LEU A 4 -23.67 61.27 141.83
C LEU A 4 -22.21 61.52 141.33
N ALA A 5 -22.02 62.01 140.09
CA ALA A 5 -20.81 62.65 139.51
C ALA A 5 -19.62 61.78 138.98
N GLY A 6 -18.96 62.28 137.91
CA GLY A 6 -17.70 61.79 137.31
C GLY A 6 -17.66 61.91 135.77
N CYS A 7 -16.57 62.39 135.16
CA CYS A 7 -16.50 62.70 133.71
C CYS A 7 -15.29 62.11 132.96
N ALA A 8 -15.55 61.62 131.74
CA ALA A 8 -14.63 61.41 130.59
C ALA A 8 -13.46 60.40 130.72
N PRO A 9 -12.87 59.92 129.60
CA PRO A 9 -13.33 59.92 128.19
C PRO A 9 -13.46 58.50 127.59
N GLY A 10 -14.26 58.35 126.51
CA GLY A 10 -14.16 57.20 125.59
C GLY A 10 -15.50 56.57 125.18
N ASP A 11 -16.05 57.00 124.03
CA ASP A 11 -17.17 56.30 123.39
C ASP A 11 -16.71 55.00 122.72
N GLN A 12 -17.43 53.90 122.98
CA GLN A 12 -17.29 52.62 122.27
C GLN A 12 -18.55 52.38 121.44
N ILE A 13 -18.41 52.44 120.12
CA ILE A 13 -19.51 52.21 119.17
C ILE A 13 -19.87 50.71 119.14
N ALA A 14 -21.15 50.39 119.26
CA ALA A 14 -21.62 49.01 119.14
C ALA A 14 -21.60 48.54 117.68
N GLY A 15 -20.86 47.47 117.37
CA GLY A 15 -20.94 46.82 116.05
C GLY A 15 -19.67 46.17 115.49
N LEU A 16 -18.92 45.39 116.27
CA LEU A 16 -17.79 44.59 115.75
C LEU A 16 -17.81 43.14 116.28
N GLY A 17 -18.44 42.25 115.51
CA GLY A 17 -18.12 40.83 115.47
C GLY A 17 -17.61 40.48 114.06
N PRO A 18 -16.79 39.42 113.87
CA PRO A 18 -16.31 39.05 112.55
C PRO A 18 -17.50 38.61 111.67
N GLU A 19 -17.72 39.28 110.54
CA GLU A 19 -18.74 38.88 109.58
C GLU A 19 -18.55 37.40 109.17
N PRO A 20 -19.62 36.59 109.13
CA PRO A 20 -19.52 35.20 108.74
C PRO A 20 -19.23 35.10 107.24
N LYS A 21 -18.00 34.72 106.89
CA LYS A 21 -17.54 34.67 105.50
C LYS A 21 -18.02 33.42 104.77
N GLY A 22 -18.17 33.54 103.45
CA GLY A 22 -18.53 32.45 102.55
C GLY A 22 -17.37 31.92 101.71
N ARG A 23 -17.68 30.92 100.88
CA ARG A 23 -16.75 30.19 100.00
C ARG A 23 -17.38 29.97 98.63
N LEU A 24 -16.61 30.17 97.56
CA LEU A 24 -17.00 29.96 96.17
C LEU A 24 -15.94 29.11 95.46
N ALA A 25 -16.30 27.92 95.00
CA ALA A 25 -15.45 27.07 94.18
C ALA A 25 -15.84 27.21 92.70
N ILE A 26 -14.86 27.50 91.84
CA ILE A 26 -15.07 27.67 90.40
C ILE A 26 -14.33 26.55 89.66
N THR A 27 -15.03 25.71 88.92
CA THR A 27 -14.43 24.76 87.97
C THR A 27 -14.30 25.38 86.59
N ILE A 28 -13.26 24.99 85.85
CA ILE A 28 -13.03 25.43 84.47
C ILE A 28 -12.68 24.20 83.64
N GLU A 29 -13.41 23.99 82.55
CA GLU A 29 -13.37 22.78 81.73
C GLU A 29 -13.39 23.13 80.23
N GLY A 30 -12.95 22.21 79.36
CA GLY A 30 -12.99 22.38 77.90
C GLY A 30 -11.82 23.14 77.26
N LEU A 31 -10.94 23.76 78.05
CA LEU A 31 -9.65 24.26 77.57
C LEU A 31 -8.63 23.11 77.37
N PRO A 32 -7.67 23.22 76.43
CA PRO A 32 -6.56 22.28 76.31
C PRO A 32 -5.66 22.24 77.55
N GLY A 33 -5.00 21.12 77.79
CA GLY A 33 -4.11 20.94 78.94
C GLY A 33 -2.96 21.94 78.96
N GLY A 34 -2.81 22.68 80.06
CA GLY A 34 -1.79 23.73 80.22
C GLY A 34 -2.23 25.14 79.78
N VAL A 35 -3.41 25.29 79.17
CA VAL A 35 -3.95 26.59 78.77
C VAL A 35 -4.58 27.29 79.98
N SER A 36 -4.14 28.52 80.26
CA SER A 36 -4.75 29.38 81.28
C SER A 36 -6.08 29.95 80.80
N ALA A 37 -7.09 29.92 81.66
CA ALA A 37 -8.35 30.62 81.48
C ALA A 37 -8.20 32.14 81.69
N SER A 38 -9.22 32.90 81.32
CA SER A 38 -9.37 34.31 81.71
C SER A 38 -10.74 34.51 82.36
N VAL A 39 -10.81 34.38 83.68
CA VAL A 39 -12.06 34.51 84.44
C VAL A 39 -11.89 35.56 85.53
N ASN A 40 -12.75 36.59 85.52
CA ASN A 40 -12.76 37.66 86.49
C ASN A 40 -13.97 37.51 87.42
N VAL A 41 -13.72 37.51 88.73
CA VAL A 41 -14.73 37.37 89.78
C VAL A 41 -14.81 38.68 90.54
N SER A 42 -15.98 39.31 90.59
CA SER A 42 -16.18 40.59 91.28
C SER A 42 -17.48 40.66 92.08
N ASN A 43 -17.61 41.62 93.00
CA ASN A 43 -18.88 41.93 93.67
C ASN A 43 -19.13 43.45 93.79
N GLN A 44 -20.35 43.81 94.19
CA GLN A 44 -20.78 45.21 94.31
C GLN A 44 -20.13 45.98 95.48
N VAL A 45 -19.41 45.31 96.39
CA VAL A 45 -18.71 45.91 97.54
C VAL A 45 -17.19 45.95 97.36
N GLY A 46 -16.72 45.88 96.11
CA GLY A 46 -15.32 46.15 95.75
C GLY A 46 -14.38 44.94 95.71
N TYR A 47 -14.88 43.71 95.91
CA TYR A 47 -14.07 42.51 95.62
C TYR A 47 -13.81 42.41 94.11
N GLN A 48 -12.56 42.17 93.73
CA GLN A 48 -12.17 41.78 92.37
C GLN A 48 -11.02 40.78 92.43
N LYS A 49 -11.07 39.71 91.64
CA LYS A 49 -9.96 38.77 91.44
C LYS A 49 -10.02 38.12 90.06
N SER A 50 -8.90 38.06 89.36
CA SER A 50 -8.73 37.24 88.15
C SER A 50 -8.21 35.85 88.53
N ILE A 51 -8.74 34.80 87.90
CA ILE A 51 -8.30 33.41 88.05
C ILE A 51 -8.01 32.78 86.69
N THR A 52 -6.95 31.97 86.62
CA THR A 52 -6.42 31.35 85.38
C THR A 52 -6.62 29.84 85.31
N ALA A 53 -7.14 29.23 86.37
CA ALA A 53 -7.50 27.83 86.47
C ALA A 53 -8.69 27.69 87.44
N GLY A 54 -9.25 26.48 87.57
CA GLY A 54 -10.28 26.23 88.59
C GLY A 54 -9.72 26.47 90.00
N GLU A 55 -10.39 27.32 90.79
CA GLU A 55 -9.90 27.78 92.10
C GLU A 55 -11.02 27.82 93.14
N VAL A 56 -10.62 27.67 94.42
CA VAL A 56 -11.50 27.79 95.58
C VAL A 56 -11.25 29.11 96.27
N LEU A 57 -12.18 30.05 96.14
CA LEU A 57 -12.16 31.34 96.80
C LEU A 57 -12.79 31.23 98.20
N THR A 58 -12.11 31.77 99.21
CA THR A 58 -12.51 31.72 100.63
C THR A 58 -12.52 33.12 101.23
N SER A 59 -13.05 33.26 102.45
CA SER A 59 -13.12 34.52 103.19
C SER A 59 -13.95 35.63 102.51
N LEU A 60 -14.85 35.23 101.61
CA LEU A 60 -15.73 36.14 100.85
C LEU A 60 -16.82 36.75 101.74
N THR A 61 -17.24 37.99 101.47
CA THR A 61 -18.44 38.56 102.10
C THR A 61 -19.69 37.91 101.49
N PRO A 62 -20.74 37.60 102.27
CA PRO A 62 -22.00 37.12 101.71
C PRO A 62 -22.61 38.14 100.74
N GLY A 63 -23.08 37.69 99.57
CA GLY A 63 -23.59 38.57 98.52
C GLY A 63 -23.56 37.95 97.11
N SER A 64 -23.93 38.75 96.12
CA SER A 64 -23.88 38.35 94.70
C SER A 64 -22.49 38.61 94.11
N TYR A 65 -21.88 37.56 93.55
CA TYR A 65 -20.61 37.62 92.82
C TYR A 65 -20.84 37.45 91.33
N SER A 66 -20.33 38.37 90.53
CA SER A 66 -20.31 38.26 89.08
C SER A 66 -19.04 37.56 88.63
N ILE A 67 -19.19 36.44 87.94
CA ILE A 67 -18.13 35.66 87.30
C ILE A 67 -18.22 35.96 85.81
N VAL A 68 -17.25 36.69 85.27
CA VAL A 68 -17.17 37.06 83.85
C VAL A 68 -15.94 36.40 83.24
N ALA A 69 -16.17 35.48 82.33
CA ALA A 69 -15.15 34.76 81.59
C ALA A 69 -14.94 35.40 80.21
N GLN A 70 -13.69 35.46 79.76
CA GLN A 70 -13.30 35.98 78.45
C GLN A 70 -12.85 34.83 77.53
N GLU A 71 -12.94 35.06 76.23
CA GLU A 71 -12.45 34.16 75.19
C GLU A 71 -10.93 33.93 75.32
N VAL A 72 -10.47 32.71 75.10
CA VAL A 72 -9.05 32.30 75.21
C VAL A 72 -8.58 31.75 73.88
N THR A 73 -7.35 32.06 73.48
CA THR A 73 -6.72 31.51 72.27
C THR A 73 -5.61 30.54 72.65
N ALA A 74 -5.60 29.35 72.04
CA ALA A 74 -4.60 28.30 72.26
C ALA A 74 -4.32 27.53 70.96
N ASP A 75 -3.04 27.28 70.65
CA ASP A 75 -2.57 26.62 69.42
C ASP A 75 -3.16 27.19 68.11
N GLY A 76 -3.49 28.49 68.12
CA GLY A 76 -4.13 29.21 67.02
C GLY A 76 -5.66 29.08 66.93
N ASP A 77 -6.28 28.28 67.81
CA ASP A 77 -7.75 28.14 67.91
C ASP A 77 -8.32 28.98 69.07
N ARG A 78 -9.58 29.40 68.93
CA ARG A 78 -10.29 30.23 69.91
C ARG A 78 -11.34 29.44 70.66
N TYR A 79 -11.44 29.70 71.96
CA TYR A 79 -12.27 29.00 72.93
C TYR A 79 -13.15 30.02 73.66
N ALA A 80 -14.46 29.96 73.45
CA ALA A 80 -15.44 30.88 74.04
C ALA A 80 -16.08 30.26 75.31
N PRO A 81 -16.19 31.03 76.40
CA PRO A 81 -16.81 30.53 77.63
C PRO A 81 -18.34 30.57 77.58
N ALA A 82 -18.96 29.48 78.00
CA ALA A 82 -20.40 29.30 78.11
C ALA A 82 -20.76 28.84 79.55
N PRO A 83 -21.46 29.68 80.36
CA PRO A 83 -21.85 31.06 80.08
C PRO A 83 -20.66 32.03 80.16
N THR A 84 -20.69 33.09 79.34
CA THR A 84 -19.67 34.15 79.33
C THR A 84 -19.74 35.03 80.59
N ALA A 85 -20.92 35.17 81.20
CA ALA A 85 -21.09 35.80 82.49
C ALA A 85 -22.19 35.09 83.30
N GLN A 86 -21.98 34.94 84.61
CA GLN A 86 -22.97 34.40 85.55
C GLN A 86 -22.88 35.10 86.91
N ASN A 87 -24.02 35.36 87.54
CA ASN A 87 -24.09 35.92 88.89
C ASN A 87 -24.44 34.81 89.89
N VAL A 88 -23.66 34.70 90.96
CA VAL A 88 -23.70 33.58 91.90
C VAL A 88 -23.81 34.11 93.33
N ALA A 89 -24.82 33.66 94.07
CA ALA A 89 -25.02 34.04 95.46
C ALA A 89 -24.08 33.24 96.39
N VAL A 90 -23.14 33.93 97.02
CA VAL A 90 -22.29 33.38 98.09
C VAL A 90 -22.98 33.65 99.42
N VAL A 91 -23.25 32.58 100.18
CA VAL A 91 -23.89 32.64 101.49
C VAL A 91 -22.88 32.47 102.63
N ALA A 92 -23.27 32.90 103.83
CA ALA A 92 -22.52 32.67 105.05
C ALA A 92 -22.60 31.18 105.46
N GLY A 93 -21.46 30.50 105.61
CA GLY A 93 -21.41 29.12 106.10
C GLY A 93 -20.27 28.27 105.55
N THR A 94 -20.20 27.01 106.00
CA THR A 94 -19.20 26.03 105.58
C THR A 94 -19.52 25.35 104.24
N THR A 95 -20.79 25.34 103.84
CA THR A 95 -21.27 24.84 102.54
C THR A 95 -20.82 25.80 101.44
N GLY A 96 -19.79 25.44 100.68
CA GLY A 96 -19.26 26.28 99.61
C GLY A 96 -20.19 26.30 98.39
N THR A 97 -20.50 27.50 97.87
CA THR A 97 -21.19 27.65 96.59
C THR A 97 -20.26 27.19 95.46
N THR A 98 -20.81 26.60 94.40
CA THR A 98 -20.07 26.14 93.21
C THR A 98 -20.52 26.87 91.95
N ALA A 99 -19.59 27.16 91.04
CA ALA A 99 -19.86 27.64 89.70
C ALA A 99 -18.97 26.90 88.69
N ALA A 100 -19.42 26.76 87.44
CA ALA A 100 -18.65 26.13 86.37
C ALA A 100 -18.53 27.09 85.18
N VAL A 101 -17.35 27.14 84.57
CA VAL A 101 -17.09 27.87 83.32
C VAL A 101 -16.59 26.85 82.29
N ALA A 102 -17.48 26.42 81.39
CA ALA A 102 -17.12 25.55 80.28
C ALA A 102 -16.62 26.40 79.11
N TYR A 103 -15.48 26.05 78.54
CA TYR A 103 -14.93 26.65 77.34
C TYR A 103 -15.20 25.74 76.13
N LEU A 104 -15.89 26.28 75.13
CA LEU A 104 -16.16 25.58 73.87
C LEU A 104 -15.21 26.11 72.78
N LYS A 105 -14.59 25.21 72.03
CA LYS A 105 -13.84 25.56 70.82
C LYS A 105 -14.82 26.15 69.79
N VAL A 106 -14.52 27.34 69.28
CA VAL A 106 -15.37 28.08 68.31
C VAL A 106 -14.68 28.34 66.97
N THR A 107 -13.50 27.73 66.75
CA THR A 107 -12.79 27.76 65.47
C THR A 107 -12.39 26.37 65.00
N GLY A 108 -12.32 26.18 63.69
CA GLY A 108 -11.76 24.99 63.05
C GLY A 108 -10.44 25.27 62.33
N ARG A 109 -9.96 24.25 61.61
CA ARG A 109 -8.72 24.29 60.81
C ARG A 109 -8.96 23.76 59.39
N LEU A 110 -8.24 24.31 58.42
CA LEU A 110 -8.28 23.89 57.01
C LEU A 110 -6.85 23.61 56.53
N GLN A 111 -6.57 22.38 56.09
CA GLN A 111 -5.32 22.01 55.47
C GLN A 111 -5.47 22.04 53.95
N VAL A 112 -4.72 22.89 53.26
CA VAL A 112 -4.68 22.91 51.79
C VAL A 112 -3.46 22.12 51.34
N VAL A 113 -3.68 21.05 50.59
CA VAL A 113 -2.62 20.15 50.10
C VAL A 113 -2.43 20.38 48.61
N VAL A 114 -1.34 21.06 48.27
CA VAL A 114 -0.95 21.43 46.91
C VAL A 114 0.04 20.39 46.37
N SER A 115 -0.26 19.83 45.19
CA SER A 115 0.58 18.81 44.55
C SER A 115 0.62 18.99 43.02
N GLY A 116 1.57 18.34 42.34
CA GLY A 116 1.71 18.37 40.87
C GLY A 116 2.17 19.71 40.27
N VAL A 117 2.54 20.68 41.11
CA VAL A 117 3.16 21.95 40.73
C VAL A 117 4.63 21.71 40.29
N PRO A 118 5.10 22.27 39.15
CA PRO A 118 6.49 22.13 38.72
C PRO A 118 7.46 22.87 39.64
N ALA A 119 8.70 22.39 39.74
CA ALA A 119 9.70 22.92 40.66
C ALA A 119 10.01 24.41 40.38
N GLY A 120 9.93 25.25 41.42
CA GLY A 120 10.14 26.70 41.31
C GLY A 120 8.91 27.49 40.85
N ALA A 121 7.76 26.84 40.64
CA ALA A 121 6.48 27.53 40.44
C ALA A 121 5.69 27.66 41.75
N ALA A 122 4.86 28.70 41.85
CA ALA A 122 3.95 28.94 42.97
C ALA A 122 2.54 29.25 42.43
N PRO A 123 1.52 28.42 42.69
CA PRO A 123 0.15 28.73 42.32
C PRO A 123 -0.42 29.85 43.20
N ALA A 124 -1.30 30.68 42.64
CA ALA A 124 -1.98 31.76 43.35
C ALA A 124 -3.35 31.29 43.89
N ILE A 125 -3.36 30.30 44.78
CA ILE A 125 -4.60 29.78 45.38
C ILE A 125 -5.15 30.83 46.35
N GLU A 126 -6.47 30.99 46.40
CA GLU A 126 -7.13 31.91 47.34
C GLU A 126 -8.21 31.18 48.14
N VAL A 127 -8.10 31.22 49.46
CA VAL A 127 -9.08 30.63 50.39
C VAL A 127 -9.97 31.75 50.93
N THR A 128 -11.22 31.81 50.47
CA THR A 128 -12.21 32.77 50.97
C THR A 128 -13.24 32.10 51.88
N GLY A 129 -13.88 32.83 52.79
CA GLY A 129 -14.79 32.26 53.79
C GLY A 129 -15.71 33.24 54.50
N PRO A 130 -16.34 32.83 55.62
CA PRO A 130 -17.28 33.65 56.37
C PRO A 130 -16.68 34.98 56.84
N ASN A 131 -17.55 35.96 57.09
CA ASN A 131 -17.19 37.30 57.59
C ASN A 131 -16.18 38.07 56.72
N GLY A 132 -16.07 37.76 55.42
CA GLY A 132 -15.15 38.42 54.49
C GLY A 132 -13.71 37.92 54.59
N TYR A 133 -13.48 36.74 55.17
CA TYR A 133 -12.16 36.11 55.22
C TYR A 133 -11.60 35.85 53.82
N SER A 134 -10.33 36.20 53.59
CA SER A 134 -9.51 35.74 52.46
C SER A 134 -8.08 35.44 52.93
N HIS A 135 -7.46 34.41 52.36
CA HIS A 135 -6.08 34.01 52.63
C HIS A 135 -5.41 33.45 51.36
N PRO A 136 -4.28 34.01 50.89
CA PRO A 136 -3.54 33.48 49.75
C PRO A 136 -2.71 32.27 50.16
N VAL A 137 -2.73 31.21 49.36
CA VAL A 137 -2.02 29.95 49.57
C VAL A 137 -1.09 29.70 48.38
N THR A 138 0.19 29.42 48.64
CA THR A 138 1.22 29.23 47.58
C THR A 138 1.95 27.89 47.65
N ALA A 139 1.76 27.13 48.74
CA ALA A 139 2.31 25.80 48.96
C ALA A 139 1.32 24.98 49.82
N SER A 140 1.66 23.75 50.20
CA SER A 140 0.85 22.98 51.15
C SER A 140 0.97 23.57 52.56
N GLU A 141 -0.16 23.95 53.19
CA GLU A 141 -0.17 24.55 54.53
C GLU A 141 -1.44 24.23 55.33
N THR A 142 -1.48 24.63 56.61
CA THR A 142 -2.64 24.46 57.49
C THR A 142 -3.04 25.77 58.14
N ILE A 143 -4.21 26.26 57.76
CA ILE A 143 -4.82 27.48 58.26
C ILE A 143 -5.60 27.15 59.54
N VAL A 144 -5.43 27.96 60.58
CA VAL A 144 -6.01 27.75 61.92
C VAL A 144 -6.84 28.96 62.38
N GLY A 145 -7.66 28.79 63.41
CA GLY A 145 -8.46 29.89 63.96
C GLY A 145 -9.64 30.32 63.07
N LEU A 146 -10.01 29.49 62.09
CA LEU A 146 -11.08 29.74 61.14
C LEU A 146 -12.45 29.65 61.82
N ALA A 147 -13.37 30.56 61.49
CA ALA A 147 -14.75 30.45 61.97
C ALA A 147 -15.43 29.19 61.39
N GLU A 148 -16.43 28.66 62.10
CA GLU A 148 -17.23 27.55 61.55
C GLU A 148 -18.06 28.02 60.33
N GLY A 149 -18.02 27.26 59.23
CA GLY A 149 -18.74 27.59 58.01
C GLY A 149 -18.11 27.02 56.73
N ALA A 150 -18.61 27.51 55.59
CA ALA A 150 -18.14 27.10 54.26
C ALA A 150 -16.98 28.00 53.78
N TYR A 151 -15.88 27.38 53.38
CA TYR A 151 -14.72 28.03 52.78
C TYR A 151 -14.59 27.64 51.31
N THR A 152 -14.34 28.62 50.43
CA THR A 152 -14.09 28.38 49.00
C THR A 152 -12.60 28.48 48.73
N VAL A 153 -11.99 27.35 48.36
CA VAL A 153 -10.60 27.28 47.90
C VAL A 153 -10.62 27.45 46.38
N ARG A 154 -10.18 28.61 45.89
CA ARG A 154 -10.13 28.97 44.47
C ARG A 154 -8.75 28.64 43.90
N THR A 155 -8.75 27.92 42.78
CA THR A 155 -7.59 27.18 42.25
C THR A 155 -7.30 27.60 40.81
N PRO A 156 -6.80 28.83 40.59
CA PRO A 156 -6.60 29.37 39.25
C PRO A 156 -5.50 28.64 38.49
N VAL A 157 -5.54 28.78 37.17
CA VAL A 157 -4.52 28.29 36.23
C VAL A 157 -3.12 28.78 36.63
N LEU A 158 -2.17 27.85 36.71
CA LEU A 158 -0.76 28.14 36.88
C LEU A 158 -0.08 28.13 35.50
N LEU A 159 0.79 29.11 35.25
CA LEU A 159 1.66 29.14 34.07
C LEU A 159 3.11 28.97 34.53
N HIS A 160 3.88 28.15 33.82
CA HIS A 160 5.31 27.97 34.07
C HIS A 160 6.05 27.94 32.73
N GLY A 161 6.75 29.04 32.40
CA GLY A 161 7.28 29.24 31.05
C GLY A 161 6.14 29.35 30.02
N ILE A 162 6.12 28.42 29.07
CA ILE A 162 5.05 28.29 28.06
C ILE A 162 3.97 27.28 28.43
N ASP A 163 4.17 26.52 29.51
CA ASP A 163 3.31 25.41 29.90
C ASP A 163 2.21 25.85 30.89
N ARG A 164 1.00 25.34 30.65
CA ARG A 164 -0.19 25.58 31.45
C ARG A 164 -0.43 24.39 32.38
N TYR A 165 -0.67 24.67 33.65
CA TYR A 165 -1.05 23.69 34.66
C TYR A 165 -2.40 24.10 35.26
N GLN A 166 -3.32 23.15 35.47
CA GLN A 166 -4.65 23.42 36.02
C GLN A 166 -5.07 22.29 36.97
N ALA A 167 -5.90 22.62 37.97
CA ALA A 167 -6.53 21.65 38.86
C ALA A 167 -7.83 21.08 38.24
N PRO A 168 -8.40 19.97 38.75
CA PRO A 168 -9.63 19.38 38.23
C PRO A 168 -10.87 20.29 38.30
N SER A 169 -10.82 21.35 39.09
CA SER A 169 -11.83 22.42 39.15
C SER A 169 -11.15 23.77 39.43
N ASP A 170 -11.80 24.87 39.05
CA ASP A 170 -11.32 26.24 39.30
C ASP A 170 -11.64 26.74 40.72
N SER A 171 -12.49 26.00 41.46
CA SER A 171 -12.65 26.10 42.91
C SER A 171 -13.24 24.82 43.52
N GLN A 172 -13.15 24.70 44.85
CA GLN A 172 -13.86 23.71 45.66
C GLN A 172 -14.39 24.36 46.96
N VAL A 173 -15.53 23.90 47.47
CA VAL A 173 -16.11 24.38 48.73
C VAL A 173 -15.92 23.32 49.81
N VAL A 174 -15.42 23.74 50.97
CA VAL A 174 -15.01 22.87 52.08
C VAL A 174 -15.65 23.37 53.37
N MET A 175 -16.29 22.48 54.13
CA MET A 175 -16.87 22.81 55.43
C MET A 175 -15.81 22.72 56.53
N VAL A 176 -15.57 23.83 57.22
CA VAL A 176 -14.72 23.90 58.41
C VAL A 176 -15.63 23.94 59.63
N SER A 177 -15.43 23.01 60.57
CA SER A 177 -16.19 22.91 61.82
C SER A 177 -15.27 23.02 63.03
N ALA A 178 -15.75 23.67 64.09
CA ALA A 178 -15.01 23.78 65.35
C ALA A 178 -14.99 22.45 66.14
N ALA A 179 -15.91 21.53 65.85
CA ALA A 179 -16.00 20.20 66.46
C ALA A 179 -15.06 19.16 65.80
N ALA A 180 -14.33 19.52 64.74
CA ALA A 180 -13.44 18.60 64.05
C ALA A 180 -12.19 18.25 64.88
N THR A 181 -11.85 16.96 64.95
CA THR A 181 -10.68 16.43 65.68
C THR A 181 -9.34 16.65 64.96
N GLY A 182 -9.38 17.14 63.72
CA GLY A 182 -8.23 17.51 62.90
C GLY A 182 -8.66 18.55 61.85
N PRO A 183 -7.74 19.04 61.00
CA PRO A 183 -8.10 19.97 59.94
C PRO A 183 -8.97 19.29 58.87
N THR A 184 -9.99 20.00 58.35
CA THR A 184 -10.63 19.57 57.10
C THR A 184 -9.59 19.71 55.98
N VAL A 185 -9.54 18.77 55.03
CA VAL A 185 -8.49 18.74 54.00
C VAL A 185 -9.06 19.14 52.63
N ALA A 186 -8.46 20.15 52.00
CA ALA A 186 -8.69 20.54 50.60
C ALA A 186 -7.54 20.01 49.74
N GLN A 187 -7.84 19.22 48.71
CA GLN A 187 -6.83 18.65 47.81
C GLN A 187 -6.74 19.49 46.53
N VAL A 188 -5.56 20.00 46.20
CA VAL A 188 -5.28 20.82 45.01
C VAL A 188 -4.16 20.17 44.18
N PRO A 189 -4.48 19.12 43.40
CA PRO A 189 -3.54 18.53 42.44
C PRO A 189 -3.56 19.35 41.14
N TYR A 190 -2.47 20.04 40.83
CA TYR A 190 -2.22 20.59 39.50
C TYR A 190 -1.75 19.49 38.55
N ALA A 191 -2.20 19.53 37.30
CA ALA A 191 -1.68 18.70 36.22
C ALA A 191 -1.35 19.57 35.00
N LEU A 192 -0.34 19.16 34.22
CA LEU A 192 -0.03 19.77 32.93
C LEU A 192 -1.25 19.66 32.02
N SER A 193 -1.74 20.81 31.53
CA SER A 193 -2.97 20.94 30.75
C SER A 193 -2.75 21.60 29.39
N SER A 194 -1.49 21.68 28.94
CA SER A 194 -1.10 22.07 27.58
C SER A 194 -0.04 21.16 26.96
N GLY A 195 0.02 21.15 25.64
CA GLY A 195 1.18 20.74 24.86
C GLY A 195 1.66 21.83 23.91
N SER A 196 2.58 21.45 23.01
CA SER A 196 3.10 22.32 21.95
C SER A 196 3.25 21.56 20.62
N LEU A 197 3.20 22.28 19.50
CA LEU A 197 3.40 21.78 18.14
C LEU A 197 4.53 22.57 17.47
N GLN A 198 5.68 21.93 17.25
CA GLN A 198 6.75 22.50 16.44
C GLN A 198 6.48 22.17 14.97
N LEU A 199 6.14 23.19 14.18
CA LEU A 199 5.88 23.05 12.75
C LEU A 199 7.07 23.56 11.94
N ILE A 200 7.72 22.67 11.22
CA ILE A 200 8.88 22.96 10.37
C ILE A 200 8.39 23.12 8.93
N VAL A 201 8.64 24.27 8.32
CA VAL A 201 8.35 24.53 6.91
C VAL A 201 9.61 24.25 6.09
N THR A 202 9.50 23.49 5.00
CA THR A 202 10.62 23.12 4.12
C THR A 202 10.27 23.24 2.64
N GLY A 203 11.28 23.40 1.78
CA GLY A 203 11.14 23.35 0.31
C GLY A 203 10.62 24.62 -0.37
N LEU A 204 10.30 25.67 0.39
CA LEU A 204 10.16 27.03 -0.14
C LEU A 204 11.55 27.71 -0.28
N PRO A 205 11.73 28.65 -1.24
CA PRO A 205 12.95 29.43 -1.36
C PRO A 205 13.08 30.44 -0.21
N ASN A 206 14.30 30.95 0.04
CA ASN A 206 14.55 31.97 1.05
C ASN A 206 13.62 33.19 0.89
N GLY A 207 12.88 33.53 1.96
CA GLY A 207 11.89 34.60 1.97
C GLY A 207 10.49 34.19 1.47
N GLY A 208 10.28 32.96 1.02
CA GLY A 208 8.96 32.44 0.65
C GLY A 208 8.07 32.18 1.87
N SER A 209 6.86 32.73 1.86
CA SER A 209 5.85 32.46 2.90
C SER A 209 5.08 31.17 2.61
N ALA A 210 4.98 30.29 3.60
CA ALA A 210 4.01 29.21 3.61
C ALA A 210 2.58 29.76 3.72
N ALA A 211 1.61 28.93 3.35
CA ALA A 211 0.18 29.18 3.47
C ALA A 211 -0.47 28.06 4.29
N VAL A 212 -0.09 27.96 5.56
CA VAL A 212 -0.56 26.90 6.46
C VAL A 212 -1.47 27.48 7.53
N THR A 213 -2.57 26.79 7.83
CA THR A 213 -3.49 27.09 8.92
C THR A 213 -3.62 25.88 9.82
N VAL A 214 -3.33 26.04 11.10
CA VAL A 214 -3.52 25.01 12.13
C VAL A 214 -4.82 25.31 12.88
N THR A 215 -5.81 24.43 12.81
CA THR A 215 -7.03 24.50 13.62
C THR A 215 -7.05 23.42 14.71
N GLY A 216 -7.85 23.58 15.76
CA GLY A 216 -7.89 22.61 16.86
C GLY A 216 -9.04 22.81 17.87
N PRO A 217 -8.93 22.22 19.08
CA PRO A 217 -9.97 22.26 20.11
C PRO A 217 -10.32 23.68 20.56
N ALA A 218 -11.51 23.84 21.16
CA ALA A 218 -12.03 25.12 21.65
C ALA A 218 -12.06 26.27 20.61
N GLY A 219 -12.06 25.95 19.31
CA GLY A 219 -12.04 26.95 18.24
C GLY A 219 -10.66 27.54 17.94
N TYR A 220 -9.57 26.90 18.42
CA TYR A 220 -8.21 27.33 18.12
C TYR A 220 -7.96 27.43 16.61
N GLN A 221 -7.35 28.53 16.17
CA GLN A 221 -6.83 28.71 14.82
C GLN A 221 -5.55 29.56 14.86
N ALA A 222 -4.52 29.13 14.13
CA ALA A 222 -3.27 29.89 13.93
C ALA A 222 -2.78 29.76 12.49
N SER A 223 -2.38 30.88 11.89
CA SER A 223 -1.73 30.92 10.57
C SER A 223 -0.22 30.82 10.72
N VAL A 224 0.42 29.95 9.92
CA VAL A 224 1.86 29.69 9.96
C VAL A 224 2.48 29.94 8.59
N THR A 225 3.39 30.91 8.55
CA THR A 225 4.08 31.39 7.34
C THR A 225 5.53 30.92 7.21
N ALA A 226 6.13 30.46 8.31
CA ALA A 226 7.49 29.93 8.39
C ALA A 226 7.61 28.94 9.56
N SER A 227 8.75 28.25 9.68
CA SER A 227 9.00 27.31 10.79
C SER A 227 8.82 27.97 12.16
N THR A 228 7.99 27.39 13.02
CA THR A 228 7.62 27.98 14.33
C THR A 228 7.24 26.91 15.35
N THR A 229 7.03 27.29 16.61
CA THR A 229 6.41 26.43 17.63
C THR A 229 5.15 27.09 18.15
N LEU A 230 4.01 26.43 17.98
CA LEU A 230 2.74 26.81 18.58
C LEU A 230 2.68 26.21 19.99
N VAL A 231 2.48 27.05 21.01
CA VAL A 231 2.59 26.68 22.43
C VAL A 231 1.29 26.90 23.18
N GLY A 232 1.16 26.32 24.38
CA GLY A 232 -0.04 26.47 25.22
C GLY A 232 -1.28 25.78 24.63
N LEU A 233 -1.09 24.78 23.77
CA LEU A 233 -2.14 24.09 23.03
C LEU A 233 -2.94 23.16 23.96
N VAL A 234 -4.28 23.25 23.91
CA VAL A 234 -5.17 22.36 24.68
C VAL A 234 -5.06 20.93 24.11
N PRO A 235 -4.77 19.90 24.93
CA PRO A 235 -4.63 18.53 24.45
C PRO A 235 -5.86 18.04 23.66
N GLY A 236 -5.63 17.40 22.52
CA GLY A 236 -6.65 17.02 21.56
C GLY A 236 -6.15 17.02 20.12
N ASP A 237 -7.07 16.87 19.17
CA ASP A 237 -6.75 16.79 17.75
C ASP A 237 -6.71 18.17 17.09
N TYR A 238 -5.60 18.43 16.40
CA TYR A 238 -5.37 19.59 15.56
C TYR A 238 -5.28 19.17 14.09
N THR A 239 -5.73 20.04 13.19
CA THR A 239 -5.62 19.86 11.74
C THR A 239 -4.67 20.90 11.18
N ILE A 240 -3.54 20.47 10.63
CA ILE A 240 -2.60 21.28 9.86
C ILE A 240 -3.10 21.27 8.41
N THR A 241 -3.71 22.36 7.94
CA THR A 241 -4.13 22.51 6.55
C THR A 241 -3.14 23.38 5.81
N ALA A 242 -2.53 22.85 4.74
CA ALA A 242 -1.57 23.57 3.91
C ALA A 242 -2.18 23.84 2.53
N ALA A 243 -2.20 25.12 2.14
CA ALA A 243 -2.59 25.56 0.81
C ALA A 243 -1.36 25.77 -0.09
N ASN A 244 -1.59 25.78 -1.41
CA ASN A 244 -0.58 26.22 -2.38
C ASN A 244 -0.17 27.68 -2.10
N THR A 245 1.10 27.99 -2.27
CA THR A 245 1.66 29.34 -2.11
C THR A 245 2.49 29.72 -3.34
N THR A 246 2.74 31.00 -3.58
CA THR A 246 3.54 31.47 -4.72
C THR A 246 4.77 32.22 -4.22
N ALA A 247 5.96 31.76 -4.60
CA ALA A 247 7.24 32.38 -4.23
C ALA A 247 8.12 32.52 -5.49
N ALA A 248 8.71 33.71 -5.68
CA ALA A 248 9.52 34.05 -6.86
C ALA A 248 8.86 33.66 -8.21
N GLY A 249 7.54 33.89 -8.35
CA GLY A 249 6.77 33.57 -9.54
C GLY A 249 6.44 32.08 -9.74
N THR A 250 7.00 31.17 -8.92
CA THR A 250 6.72 29.74 -8.95
C THR A 250 5.62 29.40 -7.95
N VAL A 251 4.63 28.60 -8.36
CA VAL A 251 3.63 28.03 -7.45
C VAL A 251 4.25 26.82 -6.75
N TYR A 252 4.19 26.79 -5.42
CA TYR A 252 4.62 25.70 -4.56
C TYR A 252 3.40 24.99 -3.96
N VAL A 253 3.45 23.66 -3.97
CA VAL A 253 2.39 22.74 -3.54
C VAL A 253 2.87 21.98 -2.31
N PRO A 254 2.09 21.88 -1.23
CA PRO A 254 2.46 21.09 -0.08
C PRO A 254 2.31 19.60 -0.38
N ALA A 255 3.25 18.77 0.10
CA ALA A 255 3.24 17.33 -0.12
C ALA A 255 2.00 16.63 0.49
N ALA A 256 1.38 17.25 1.50
CA ALA A 256 0.05 16.92 1.99
C ALA A 256 -0.74 18.23 2.20
N ALA A 257 -1.94 18.34 1.60
CA ALA A 257 -2.80 19.51 1.76
C ALA A 257 -3.48 19.59 3.14
N SER A 258 -3.55 18.47 3.87
CA SER A 258 -3.99 18.43 5.27
C SER A 258 -3.37 17.26 6.01
N GLU A 259 -2.98 17.47 7.27
CA GLU A 259 -2.51 16.45 8.21
C GLU A 259 -3.21 16.61 9.57
N ALA A 260 -3.67 15.51 10.16
CA ALA A 260 -4.19 15.51 11.54
C ALA A 260 -3.07 15.15 12.53
N VAL A 261 -2.92 15.96 13.59
CA VAL A 261 -1.94 15.75 14.67
C VAL A 261 -2.63 15.85 16.03
N THR A 262 -2.53 14.78 16.82
CA THR A 262 -2.98 14.80 18.22
C THR A 262 -1.88 15.38 19.10
N ILE A 263 -2.20 16.44 19.83
CA ILE A 263 -1.32 17.09 20.81
C ILE A 263 -1.67 16.58 22.21
N TRP A 264 -0.65 16.20 22.97
CA TRP A 264 -0.76 15.66 24.32
C TRP A 264 -0.36 16.71 25.35
N ALA A 265 -0.74 16.52 26.61
CA ALA A 265 -0.16 17.29 27.71
C ALA A 265 1.33 16.93 27.86
N ALA A 266 2.23 17.75 27.32
CA ALA A 266 3.66 17.45 27.25
C ALA A 266 4.52 18.72 27.08
N VAL A 267 5.58 18.82 27.89
CA VAL A 267 6.60 19.89 27.83
C VAL A 267 7.53 19.78 26.60
N THR A 268 7.47 18.65 25.89
CA THR A 268 8.20 18.44 24.63
C THR A 268 7.24 18.66 23.46
N PRO A 269 7.55 19.53 22.48
CA PRO A 269 6.66 19.78 21.37
C PRO A 269 6.53 18.54 20.47
N VAL A 270 5.33 18.27 19.99
CA VAL A 270 5.10 17.34 18.88
C VAL A 270 5.69 17.99 17.62
N VAL A 271 6.62 17.34 16.95
CA VAL A 271 7.24 17.87 15.72
C VAL A 271 6.45 17.42 14.49
N ARG A 272 6.25 18.34 13.54
CA ARG A 272 5.71 18.09 12.19
C ARG A 272 6.43 18.91 11.14
N THR A 273 6.44 18.41 9.90
CA THR A 273 7.13 19.05 8.77
C THR A 273 6.19 19.23 7.59
N VAL A 274 5.84 20.47 7.27
CA VAL A 274 5.16 20.81 6.02
C VAL A 274 6.23 21.02 4.96
N SER A 275 6.33 20.07 4.03
CA SER A 275 7.21 20.19 2.86
C SER A 275 6.43 20.71 1.66
N TYR A 276 7.01 21.70 0.99
CA TYR A 276 6.53 22.27 -0.26
C TYR A 276 7.46 21.84 -1.41
N GLY A 277 6.89 21.50 -2.56
CA GLY A 277 7.63 21.31 -3.81
C GLY A 277 7.14 22.29 -4.88
N PRO A 278 7.95 22.62 -5.91
CA PRO A 278 7.45 23.36 -7.07
C PRO A 278 6.32 22.54 -7.72
N GLY A 279 5.15 23.17 -7.85
CA GLY A 279 3.98 22.53 -8.42
C GLY A 279 4.21 22.12 -9.87
N GLN A 280 3.77 20.92 -10.23
CA GLN A 280 3.90 20.38 -11.58
C GLN A 280 2.51 20.07 -12.15
N GLY A 281 2.38 20.21 -13.47
CA GLY A 281 1.22 19.79 -14.25
C GLY A 281 1.60 18.79 -15.34
N ALA A 282 0.63 18.46 -16.19
CA ALA A 282 0.86 17.61 -17.36
C ALA A 282 0.14 18.12 -18.62
N LEU A 283 0.68 17.74 -19.78
CA LEU A 283 0.11 18.00 -21.09
C LEU A 283 0.04 16.70 -21.89
N SER A 284 -1.17 16.18 -22.08
CA SER A 284 -1.45 15.08 -22.99
C SER A 284 -1.55 15.61 -24.42
N VAL A 285 -0.59 15.25 -25.26
CA VAL A 285 -0.58 15.60 -26.69
C VAL A 285 -1.23 14.44 -27.43
N ALA A 286 -2.51 14.59 -27.75
CA ALA A 286 -3.31 13.55 -28.39
C ALA A 286 -3.15 13.64 -29.92
N VAL A 287 -2.37 12.74 -30.49
CA VAL A 287 -2.08 12.67 -31.93
C VAL A 287 -2.89 11.56 -32.57
N THR A 288 -3.69 11.90 -33.59
CA THR A 288 -4.54 10.97 -34.34
C THR A 288 -4.47 11.20 -35.85
N GLY A 289 -4.98 10.25 -36.64
CA GLY A 289 -5.13 10.40 -38.10
C GLY A 289 -3.89 10.09 -38.96
N LEU A 290 -2.76 9.75 -38.34
CA LEU A 290 -1.60 9.18 -39.04
C LEU A 290 -1.76 7.66 -39.27
N PRO A 291 -1.15 7.09 -40.33
CA PRO A 291 -1.06 5.64 -40.51
C PRO A 291 -0.31 4.94 -39.37
N SER A 292 -0.63 3.66 -39.12
CA SER A 292 0.09 2.86 -38.12
C SER A 292 1.58 2.80 -38.44
N GLY A 293 2.43 3.06 -37.43
CA GLY A 293 3.89 3.14 -37.57
C GLY A 293 4.43 4.48 -38.09
N ALA A 294 3.59 5.44 -38.49
CA ALA A 294 4.05 6.76 -38.93
C ALA A 294 4.30 7.70 -37.74
N ALA A 295 5.52 8.19 -37.59
CA ALA A 295 5.89 9.15 -36.54
C ALA A 295 5.38 10.56 -36.83
N ALA A 296 4.76 11.18 -35.83
CA ALA A 296 4.34 12.57 -35.85
C ALA A 296 5.53 13.55 -35.76
N GLN A 297 5.31 14.79 -36.19
CA GLN A 297 6.30 15.87 -36.13
C GLN A 297 5.74 17.04 -35.31
N VAL A 298 5.38 16.75 -34.05
CA VAL A 298 4.85 17.73 -33.10
C VAL A 298 5.95 18.18 -32.15
N THR A 299 6.18 19.48 -32.04
CA THR A 299 7.12 20.09 -31.09
C THR A 299 6.35 20.91 -30.06
N VAL A 300 6.61 20.63 -28.78
CA VAL A 300 6.05 21.35 -27.63
C VAL A 300 7.15 22.20 -27.01
N THR A 301 6.93 23.51 -26.89
CA THR A 301 7.80 24.44 -26.15
C THR A 301 7.06 25.06 -24.97
N GLY A 302 7.78 25.55 -23.96
CA GLY A 302 7.17 26.10 -22.75
C GLY A 302 8.12 26.89 -21.84
N PRO A 303 7.72 27.16 -20.58
CA PRO A 303 8.51 27.92 -19.62
C PRO A 303 9.92 27.38 -19.40
N ASN A 304 10.82 28.25 -18.95
CA ASN A 304 12.23 27.93 -18.66
C ASN A 304 13.01 27.30 -19.83
N GLY A 305 12.59 27.54 -21.08
CA GLY A 305 13.23 26.98 -22.28
C GLY A 305 12.90 25.50 -22.53
N PHE A 306 11.84 24.96 -21.90
CA PHE A 306 11.37 23.61 -22.17
C PHE A 306 11.11 23.41 -23.67
N THR A 307 11.62 22.32 -24.25
CA THR A 307 11.34 21.89 -25.62
C THR A 307 11.32 20.37 -25.71
N ARG A 308 10.37 19.81 -26.46
CA ARG A 308 10.16 18.36 -26.60
C ARG A 308 9.49 18.04 -27.92
N THR A 309 10.02 17.08 -28.67
CA THR A 309 9.35 16.49 -29.84
C THR A 309 8.52 15.28 -29.41
N VAL A 310 7.30 15.17 -29.94
CA VAL A 310 6.30 14.15 -29.65
C VAL A 310 5.94 13.43 -30.95
N ALA A 311 6.19 12.11 -30.99
CA ALA A 311 6.09 11.28 -32.20
C ALA A 311 4.82 10.42 -32.28
N ALA A 312 4.05 10.32 -31.20
CA ALA A 312 2.77 9.61 -31.10
C ALA A 312 1.93 10.28 -29.99
N THR A 313 0.79 9.72 -29.59
CA THR A 313 0.09 10.22 -28.38
C THR A 313 0.96 10.01 -27.14
N GLU A 314 1.41 11.09 -26.51
CA GLU A 314 2.30 11.11 -25.34
C GLU A 314 1.73 12.07 -24.28
N THR A 315 1.86 11.73 -23.00
CA THR A 315 1.53 12.66 -21.90
C THR A 315 2.81 13.15 -21.24
N LEU A 316 3.14 14.41 -21.49
CA LEU A 316 4.29 15.09 -20.92
C LEU A 316 3.97 15.48 -19.48
N THR A 317 4.65 14.85 -18.52
CA THR A 317 4.49 15.08 -17.08
C THR A 317 5.65 15.91 -16.51
N GLY A 318 5.48 16.46 -15.31
CA GLY A 318 6.53 17.24 -14.63
C GLY A 318 6.67 18.66 -15.15
N LEU A 319 5.65 19.17 -15.85
CA LEU A 319 5.66 20.47 -16.50
C LEU A 319 5.49 21.62 -15.49
N VAL A 320 6.26 22.69 -15.66
CA VAL A 320 6.13 23.92 -14.85
C VAL A 320 4.85 24.67 -15.28
N PRO A 321 3.94 25.04 -14.37
CA PRO A 321 2.71 25.75 -14.70
C PRO A 321 2.95 27.00 -15.55
N GLY A 322 2.19 27.15 -16.64
CA GLY A 322 2.38 28.21 -17.62
C GLY A 322 1.92 27.82 -19.03
N PRO A 323 2.06 28.72 -20.01
CA PRO A 323 1.68 28.47 -21.40
C PRO A 323 2.70 27.58 -22.12
N TYR A 324 2.22 26.49 -22.70
CA TYR A 324 2.96 25.62 -23.61
C TYR A 324 2.46 25.82 -25.04
N ALA A 325 3.37 26.12 -25.97
CA ALA A 325 3.06 26.22 -27.39
C ALA A 325 3.34 24.87 -28.07
N ILE A 326 2.36 24.37 -28.80
CA ILE A 326 2.43 23.13 -29.57
C ILE A 326 2.42 23.52 -31.04
N SER A 327 3.43 23.09 -31.80
CA SER A 327 3.55 23.30 -33.25
C SER A 327 3.71 21.96 -33.94
N ALA A 328 2.96 21.72 -35.01
CA ALA A 328 2.92 20.45 -35.72
C ALA A 328 3.26 20.65 -37.21
N ALA A 329 4.23 19.89 -37.71
CA ALA A 329 4.62 19.88 -39.12
C ALA A 329 3.94 18.73 -39.89
N ASN A 330 3.89 18.86 -41.21
CA ASN A 330 3.39 17.82 -42.10
C ASN A 330 4.23 16.53 -42.01
N VAL A 331 3.58 15.38 -42.12
CA VAL A 331 4.21 14.05 -42.09
C VAL A 331 4.05 13.40 -43.46
N ILE A 332 5.09 12.74 -43.97
CA ILE A 332 5.03 11.95 -45.21
C ILE A 332 5.04 10.47 -44.83
N SER A 333 4.03 9.72 -45.25
CA SER A 333 3.93 8.27 -45.01
C SER A 333 3.23 7.57 -46.17
N GLY A 334 3.79 6.43 -46.62
CA GLY A 334 3.26 5.68 -47.77
C GLY A 334 3.24 6.44 -49.11
N GLY A 335 3.98 7.55 -49.23
CA GLY A 335 3.92 8.47 -50.38
C GLY A 335 2.80 9.53 -50.28
N SER A 336 1.95 9.47 -49.27
CA SER A 336 0.95 10.49 -48.96
C SER A 336 1.50 11.52 -47.98
N VAL A 337 1.15 12.80 -48.20
CA VAL A 337 1.41 13.90 -47.27
C VAL A 337 0.21 14.04 -46.34
N TYR A 338 0.46 14.08 -45.03
CA TYR A 338 -0.54 14.31 -43.98
C TYR A 338 -0.27 15.67 -43.32
N ALA A 339 -1.29 16.53 -43.29
CA ALA A 339 -1.23 17.85 -42.66
C ALA A 339 -1.94 17.85 -41.29
N PRO A 340 -1.38 18.50 -40.26
CA PRO A 340 -1.99 18.58 -38.93
C PRO A 340 -3.01 19.71 -38.81
N VAL A 341 -4.08 19.45 -38.07
CA VAL A 341 -5.11 20.42 -37.69
C VAL A 341 -5.33 20.35 -36.17
N PRO A 342 -5.12 21.45 -35.42
CA PRO A 342 -4.42 22.66 -35.84
C PRO A 342 -2.92 22.41 -36.01
N ALA A 343 -2.27 23.13 -36.94
CA ALA A 343 -0.82 23.11 -37.11
C ALA A 343 -0.06 23.88 -36.00
N GLY A 344 -0.77 24.66 -35.17
CA GLY A 344 -0.23 25.32 -33.99
C GLY A 344 -1.32 25.72 -33.00
N GLN A 345 -1.06 25.58 -31.70
CA GLN A 345 -1.96 25.97 -30.61
C GLN A 345 -1.17 26.21 -29.31
N THR A 346 -1.77 26.92 -28.34
CA THR A 346 -1.15 27.17 -27.02
C THR A 346 -2.09 26.68 -25.91
N VAL A 347 -1.55 25.93 -24.95
CA VAL A 347 -2.30 25.38 -23.81
C VAL A 347 -1.62 25.79 -22.51
N SER A 348 -2.38 26.44 -21.61
CA SER A 348 -1.90 26.77 -20.27
C SER A 348 -1.99 25.54 -19.35
N VAL A 349 -0.84 25.00 -18.97
CA VAL A 349 -0.73 23.89 -18.02
C VAL A 349 -0.87 24.44 -16.59
N THR A 350 -1.73 23.79 -15.81
CA THR A 350 -2.02 24.09 -14.40
C THR A 350 -1.46 22.98 -13.50
N VAL A 351 -1.22 23.32 -12.22
CA VAL A 351 -0.79 22.35 -11.21
C VAL A 351 -1.82 21.22 -11.08
N GLY A 352 -1.34 19.97 -11.05
CA GLY A 352 -2.16 18.80 -10.71
C GLY A 352 -3.17 18.35 -11.77
N GLU A 353 -3.30 19.07 -12.89
CA GLU A 353 -4.16 18.69 -14.00
C GLU A 353 -3.35 18.21 -15.22
N ALA A 354 -3.88 17.23 -15.94
CA ALA A 354 -3.45 16.90 -17.29
C ALA A 354 -4.34 17.63 -18.30
N LYS A 355 -3.84 18.69 -18.94
CA LYS A 355 -4.55 19.34 -20.06
C LYS A 355 -4.33 18.53 -21.34
N VAL A 356 -5.28 18.59 -22.28
CA VAL A 356 -5.21 17.88 -23.56
C VAL A 356 -4.99 18.88 -24.70
N ALA A 357 -3.98 18.62 -25.52
CA ALA A 357 -3.72 19.30 -26.79
C ALA A 357 -3.92 18.28 -27.94
N ALA A 358 -5.04 18.36 -28.66
CA ALA A 358 -5.32 17.47 -29.77
C ALA A 358 -4.66 17.97 -31.07
N VAL A 359 -4.01 17.07 -31.82
CA VAL A 359 -3.43 17.33 -33.14
C VAL A 359 -3.91 16.22 -34.08
N VAL A 360 -4.84 16.55 -34.98
CA VAL A 360 -5.43 15.59 -35.92
C VAL A 360 -4.76 15.73 -37.27
N TYR A 361 -4.11 14.67 -37.75
CA TYR A 361 -3.54 14.62 -39.08
C TYR A 361 -4.57 14.13 -40.11
N GLY A 362 -4.58 14.75 -41.30
CA GLY A 362 -5.39 14.31 -42.44
C GLY A 362 -4.58 14.33 -43.73
N PRO A 363 -4.85 13.43 -44.70
CA PRO A 363 -4.15 13.46 -45.99
C PRO A 363 -4.42 14.78 -46.72
N ALA A 364 -3.38 15.37 -47.33
CA ALA A 364 -3.46 16.64 -48.07
C ALA A 364 -3.56 16.44 -49.59
N ASN A 365 -3.11 15.29 -50.09
CA ASN A 365 -3.02 14.95 -51.51
C ASN A 365 -3.80 13.65 -51.82
N GLY A 366 -4.01 13.36 -53.10
CA GLY A 366 -4.53 12.07 -53.58
C GLY A 366 -3.48 11.23 -54.33
N VAL A 367 -3.91 10.07 -54.82
CA VAL A 367 -3.08 9.11 -55.59
C VAL A 367 -3.81 8.70 -56.87
N LEU A 368 -3.07 8.55 -57.98
CA LEU A 368 -3.55 7.95 -59.23
C LEU A 368 -2.73 6.69 -59.54
N THR A 369 -3.35 5.51 -59.44
CA THR A 369 -2.73 4.25 -59.87
C THR A 369 -3.04 3.97 -61.33
N LEU A 370 -2.01 3.94 -62.18
CA LEU A 370 -2.14 3.55 -63.58
C LEU A 370 -1.60 2.13 -63.76
N ALA A 371 -2.48 1.20 -64.14
CA ALA A 371 -2.09 -0.13 -64.60
C ALA A 371 -1.86 -0.10 -66.13
N ILE A 372 -0.62 -0.37 -66.55
CA ILE A 372 -0.25 -0.59 -67.95
C ILE A 372 0.04 -2.08 -68.15
N SER A 373 -0.64 -2.71 -69.10
CA SER A 373 -0.53 -4.15 -69.40
C SER A 373 -0.48 -4.44 -70.90
N GLY A 374 -0.06 -5.65 -71.28
CA GLY A 374 -0.11 -6.13 -72.66
C GLY A 374 1.07 -5.75 -73.58
N LEU A 375 2.09 -5.07 -73.05
CA LEU A 375 3.41 -4.94 -73.70
C LEU A 375 4.36 -6.06 -73.22
N PRO A 376 5.36 -6.47 -74.03
CA PRO A 376 6.39 -7.42 -73.60
C PRO A 376 7.23 -6.90 -72.43
N GLY A 377 7.65 -7.79 -71.52
CA GLY A 377 8.47 -7.45 -70.36
C GLY A 377 9.75 -6.70 -70.75
N GLY A 378 10.07 -5.64 -70.00
CA GLY A 378 11.19 -4.74 -70.30
C GLY A 378 10.88 -3.63 -71.31
N THR A 379 9.72 -3.64 -71.97
CA THR A 379 9.30 -2.57 -72.89
C THR A 379 8.76 -1.37 -72.11
N GLY A 380 9.29 -0.18 -72.41
CA GLY A 380 8.66 1.09 -72.00
C GLY A 380 7.41 1.40 -72.84
N ALA A 381 6.27 1.54 -72.18
CA ALA A 381 5.07 2.16 -72.76
C ALA A 381 5.27 3.64 -73.09
N GLN A 382 4.34 4.21 -73.85
CA GLN A 382 4.31 5.64 -74.18
C GLN A 382 2.97 6.23 -73.71
N VAL A 383 2.80 6.35 -72.39
CA VAL A 383 1.58 6.86 -71.76
C VAL A 383 1.87 8.13 -70.97
N THR A 384 1.39 9.28 -71.44
CA THR A 384 1.52 10.58 -70.77
C THR A 384 0.31 10.83 -69.87
N VAL A 385 0.58 11.23 -68.62
CA VAL A 385 -0.42 11.63 -67.62
C VAL A 385 -0.20 13.10 -67.28
N SER A 386 -1.20 13.95 -67.53
CA SER A 386 -1.18 15.39 -67.23
C SER A 386 -2.34 15.81 -66.32
N GLY A 387 -2.22 16.95 -65.62
CA GLY A 387 -3.19 17.36 -64.60
C GLY A 387 -3.01 18.79 -64.07
N PRO A 388 -3.59 19.11 -62.89
CA PRO A 388 -3.59 20.45 -62.31
C PRO A 388 -2.17 21.00 -62.04
N GLY A 389 -2.05 22.33 -61.98
CA GLY A 389 -0.78 23.01 -61.70
C GLY A 389 0.30 22.86 -62.79
N GLY A 390 -0.06 22.35 -63.98
CA GLY A 390 0.90 22.06 -65.05
C GLY A 390 1.60 20.70 -64.90
N PHE A 391 1.12 19.82 -64.00
CA PHE A 391 1.64 18.47 -63.86
C PHE A 391 1.60 17.71 -65.19
N SER A 392 2.71 17.08 -65.57
CA SER A 392 2.81 16.19 -66.73
C SER A 392 3.96 15.19 -66.56
N VAL A 393 3.72 13.92 -66.84
CA VAL A 393 4.73 12.84 -66.77
C VAL A 393 4.44 11.76 -67.81
N THR A 394 5.47 11.19 -68.45
CA THR A 394 5.32 10.02 -69.34
C THR A 394 5.80 8.76 -68.63
N LEU A 395 4.98 7.71 -68.68
CA LEU A 395 5.14 6.48 -67.93
C LEU A 395 5.41 5.29 -68.85
N GLY A 396 6.52 4.58 -68.57
CA GLY A 396 6.92 3.38 -69.28
C GLY A 396 6.30 2.08 -68.73
N SER A 397 5.71 2.10 -67.54
CA SER A 397 5.18 0.91 -66.86
C SER A 397 4.04 1.26 -65.91
N SER A 398 3.40 0.23 -65.32
CA SER A 398 2.42 0.42 -64.25
C SER A 398 3.05 1.20 -63.08
N GLN A 399 2.40 2.26 -62.61
CA GLN A 399 2.93 3.12 -61.54
C GLN A 399 1.81 3.78 -60.72
N ALA A 400 2.06 3.94 -59.42
CA ALA A 400 1.30 4.85 -58.55
C ALA A 400 1.91 6.26 -58.63
N LEU A 401 1.13 7.22 -59.12
CA LEU A 401 1.45 8.65 -59.03
C LEU A 401 0.92 9.16 -57.68
N ASN A 402 1.85 9.36 -56.76
CA ASN A 402 1.60 9.79 -55.39
C ASN A 402 1.65 11.32 -55.26
N ALA A 403 1.17 11.83 -54.11
CA ALA A 403 1.20 13.25 -53.76
C ALA A 403 0.55 14.19 -54.81
N LEU A 404 -0.46 13.69 -55.54
CA LEU A 404 -1.15 14.47 -56.57
C LEU A 404 -2.12 15.48 -55.96
N ALA A 405 -2.13 16.69 -56.53
CA ALA A 405 -3.09 17.73 -56.18
C ALA A 405 -4.52 17.29 -56.60
N PRO A 406 -5.56 17.55 -55.81
CA PRO A 406 -6.93 17.21 -56.18
C PRO A 406 -7.37 17.89 -57.49
N GLY A 407 -8.03 17.15 -58.38
CA GLY A 407 -8.49 17.65 -59.67
C GLY A 407 -8.53 16.59 -60.77
N GLN A 408 -8.75 17.03 -62.01
CA GLN A 408 -8.85 16.14 -63.16
C GLN A 408 -7.48 15.91 -63.82
N TYR A 409 -7.17 14.64 -64.06
CA TYR A 409 -6.00 14.17 -64.78
C TYR A 409 -6.40 13.51 -66.11
N THR A 410 -5.60 13.74 -67.15
CA THR A 410 -5.76 13.18 -68.49
C THR A 410 -4.65 12.16 -68.75
N ILE A 411 -5.00 11.01 -69.30
CA ILE A 411 -4.09 9.89 -69.59
C ILE A 411 -4.18 9.60 -71.09
N ALA A 412 -3.09 9.85 -71.81
CA ALA A 412 -2.99 9.68 -73.26
C ALA A 412 -1.91 8.65 -73.60
N ALA A 413 -2.26 7.62 -74.36
CA ALA A 413 -1.42 6.47 -74.68
C ALA A 413 -1.19 6.35 -76.20
N GLN A 414 0.08 6.23 -76.60
CA GLN A 414 0.48 6.04 -78.00
C GLN A 414 0.78 4.57 -78.31
N ALA A 415 0.69 4.18 -79.59
CA ALA A 415 1.13 2.87 -80.05
C ALA A 415 2.65 2.70 -79.91
N VAL A 416 3.09 1.48 -79.61
CA VAL A 416 4.50 1.15 -79.35
C VAL A 416 4.93 -0.02 -80.24
N THR A 417 6.00 0.14 -80.99
CA THR A 417 6.59 -0.93 -81.79
C THR A 417 7.70 -1.62 -80.99
N VAL A 418 7.62 -2.95 -80.86
CA VAL A 418 8.52 -3.77 -80.04
C VAL A 418 9.06 -4.91 -80.87
N GLY A 419 10.34 -4.84 -81.25
CA GLY A 419 10.96 -5.78 -82.19
C GLY A 419 10.19 -5.80 -83.51
N ASN A 420 9.45 -6.89 -83.75
CA ASN A 420 8.76 -7.18 -85.01
C ASN A 420 7.26 -6.79 -85.01
N TYR A 421 6.76 -6.22 -83.90
CA TYR A 421 5.34 -6.07 -83.60
C TYR A 421 4.95 -4.63 -83.33
N THR A 422 3.77 -4.22 -83.82
CA THR A 422 3.12 -2.98 -83.38
C THR A 422 2.06 -3.30 -82.34
N TYR A 423 2.12 -2.65 -81.18
CA TYR A 423 1.15 -2.74 -80.10
C TYR A 423 0.32 -1.45 -80.00
N THR A 424 -1.01 -1.56 -80.05
CA THR A 424 -1.93 -0.42 -79.95
C THR A 424 -2.63 -0.39 -78.57
N PRO A 425 -2.70 0.78 -77.89
CA PRO A 425 -3.35 0.90 -76.59
C PRO A 425 -4.87 1.02 -76.69
N THR A 426 -5.57 0.53 -75.68
CA THR A 426 -7.01 0.70 -75.46
C THR A 426 -7.28 0.99 -73.97
N PRO A 427 -8.05 2.07 -73.65
CA PRO A 427 -8.35 3.20 -74.52
C PRO A 427 -7.07 4.04 -74.79
N PRO A 428 -6.93 4.65 -75.98
CA PRO A 428 -5.79 5.53 -76.27
C PRO A 428 -5.86 6.88 -75.53
N ASN A 429 -7.03 7.28 -75.02
CA ASN A 429 -7.21 8.47 -74.17
C ASN A 429 -8.30 8.22 -73.11
N GLN A 430 -8.10 8.71 -71.89
CA GLN A 430 -9.11 8.74 -70.82
C GLN A 430 -8.84 9.88 -69.83
N THR A 431 -9.83 10.26 -69.02
CA THR A 431 -9.66 11.21 -67.91
C THR A 431 -10.13 10.62 -66.58
N ARG A 432 -9.57 11.09 -65.47
CA ARG A 432 -9.83 10.61 -64.10
C ARG A 432 -9.77 11.77 -63.11
N THR A 433 -10.65 11.81 -62.12
CA THR A 433 -10.57 12.78 -61.02
C THR A 433 -9.84 12.17 -59.83
N VAL A 434 -8.84 12.86 -59.32
CA VAL A 434 -8.13 12.52 -58.07
C VAL A 434 -8.68 13.38 -56.94
N THR A 435 -9.03 12.76 -55.82
CA THR A 435 -9.59 13.42 -54.63
C THR A 435 -8.65 13.22 -53.43
N VAL A 436 -8.62 14.18 -52.50
CA VAL A 436 -7.83 14.13 -51.26
C VAL A 436 -8.00 12.79 -50.54
N GLY A 437 -6.89 12.15 -50.18
CA GLY A 437 -6.88 10.89 -49.41
C GLY A 437 -7.38 9.65 -50.16
N THR A 438 -7.81 9.76 -51.42
CA THR A 438 -8.28 8.63 -52.22
C THR A 438 -7.22 8.13 -53.20
N THR A 439 -7.29 6.84 -53.55
CA THR A 439 -6.57 6.28 -54.69
C THR A 439 -7.56 6.11 -55.85
N THR A 440 -7.42 6.92 -56.89
CA THR A 440 -8.17 6.75 -58.13
C THR A 440 -7.43 5.78 -59.04
N ALA A 441 -8.12 4.79 -59.59
CA ALA A 441 -7.53 3.80 -60.49
C ALA A 441 -7.78 4.11 -61.98
N ALA A 442 -6.81 3.78 -62.82
CA ALA A 442 -6.88 3.80 -64.27
C ALA A 442 -6.16 2.60 -64.88
N SER A 443 -6.51 2.24 -66.11
CA SER A 443 -5.83 1.16 -66.84
C SER A 443 -5.72 1.47 -68.34
N VAL A 444 -4.59 1.10 -68.94
CA VAL A 444 -4.36 1.06 -70.39
C VAL A 444 -3.84 -0.31 -70.74
N SER A 445 -4.59 -1.07 -71.56
CA SER A 445 -4.13 -2.34 -72.11
C SER A 445 -3.60 -2.15 -73.53
N TYR A 446 -2.46 -2.75 -73.82
CA TYR A 446 -1.90 -2.84 -75.16
C TYR A 446 -2.24 -4.20 -75.79
N ALA A 447 -2.53 -4.21 -77.07
CA ALA A 447 -2.68 -5.44 -77.86
C ALA A 447 -1.86 -5.30 -79.15
N ALA A 448 -1.18 -6.37 -79.55
CA ALA A 448 -0.47 -6.41 -80.82
C ALA A 448 -1.45 -6.48 -82.00
N THR A 449 -1.06 -5.88 -83.14
CA THR A 449 -1.85 -5.88 -84.37
C THR A 449 -1.17 -6.59 -85.54
N THR A 450 0.16 -6.75 -85.49
CA THR A 450 0.96 -7.53 -86.45
C THR A 450 1.55 -8.77 -85.79
N GLY A 451 1.90 -9.79 -86.58
CA GLY A 451 2.66 -10.97 -86.17
C GLY A 451 4.02 -11.05 -86.89
N ALA A 452 4.75 -12.15 -86.65
CA ALA A 452 5.99 -12.45 -87.35
C ALA A 452 6.15 -13.97 -87.51
N LEU A 453 6.95 -14.36 -88.50
CA LEU A 453 7.28 -15.75 -88.79
C LEU A 453 8.80 -15.92 -88.77
N ALA A 454 9.33 -16.50 -87.68
CA ALA A 454 10.73 -16.91 -87.60
C ALA A 454 10.89 -18.27 -88.28
N VAL A 455 11.51 -18.29 -89.45
CA VAL A 455 11.89 -19.54 -90.12
C VAL A 455 13.32 -19.89 -89.74
N THR A 456 13.48 -20.86 -88.86
CA THR A 456 14.78 -21.35 -88.40
C THR A 456 15.18 -22.58 -89.19
N VAL A 457 16.18 -22.42 -90.05
CA VAL A 457 16.85 -23.51 -90.76
C VAL A 457 18.17 -23.81 -90.04
N GLY A 458 18.36 -25.05 -89.58
CA GLY A 458 19.53 -25.44 -88.80
C GLY A 458 19.94 -26.89 -89.05
N GLY A 459 21.24 -27.19 -88.91
CA GLY A 459 21.82 -28.51 -89.18
C GLY A 459 22.22 -28.80 -90.62
N LEU A 460 22.14 -27.81 -91.53
CA LEU A 460 22.83 -27.86 -92.82
C LEU A 460 24.32 -27.48 -92.67
N PRO A 461 25.22 -27.94 -93.56
CA PRO A 461 26.61 -27.47 -93.61
C PRO A 461 26.70 -25.98 -93.96
N GLY A 462 27.72 -25.31 -93.42
CA GLY A 462 27.94 -23.88 -93.67
C GLY A 462 28.06 -23.54 -95.16
N GLY A 463 27.30 -22.54 -95.61
CA GLY A 463 27.25 -22.11 -97.01
C GLY A 463 26.20 -22.81 -97.88
N ALA A 464 25.50 -23.84 -97.37
CA ALA A 464 24.38 -24.46 -98.09
C ALA A 464 23.15 -23.53 -98.13
N ASN A 465 22.51 -23.41 -99.30
CA ASN A 465 21.24 -22.69 -99.44
C ASN A 465 20.08 -23.60 -98.99
N ALA A 466 19.24 -23.09 -98.10
CA ALA A 466 18.16 -23.83 -97.44
C ALA A 466 17.02 -24.31 -98.36
N GLY A 467 16.81 -23.70 -99.53
CA GLY A 467 15.74 -24.11 -100.46
C GLY A 467 14.32 -23.98 -99.88
N VAL A 468 14.07 -22.95 -99.05
CA VAL A 468 12.78 -22.73 -98.36
C VAL A 468 11.99 -21.60 -99.02
N THR A 469 10.67 -21.77 -99.13
CA THR A 469 9.71 -20.75 -99.59
C THR A 469 8.62 -20.54 -98.54
N VAL A 470 8.25 -19.29 -98.30
CA VAL A 470 7.16 -18.87 -97.41
C VAL A 470 6.11 -18.12 -98.22
N SER A 471 4.85 -18.55 -98.19
CA SER A 471 3.72 -17.80 -98.77
C SER A 471 2.62 -17.57 -97.72
N GLY A 472 1.70 -16.62 -97.95
CA GLY A 472 0.69 -16.28 -96.94
C GLY A 472 -0.41 -15.30 -97.39
N PRO A 473 -1.17 -14.73 -96.43
CA PRO A 473 -2.30 -13.85 -96.69
C PRO A 473 -1.93 -12.60 -97.50
N GLY A 474 -2.90 -12.03 -98.21
CA GLY A 474 -2.70 -10.85 -99.04
C GLY A 474 -1.79 -11.06 -100.27
N GLY A 475 -1.47 -12.30 -100.62
CA GLY A 475 -0.55 -12.63 -101.72
C GLY A 475 0.93 -12.58 -101.33
N TYR A 476 1.25 -12.59 -100.03
CA TYR A 476 2.62 -12.58 -99.53
C TYR A 476 3.43 -13.80 -100.04
N SER A 477 4.66 -13.56 -100.49
CA SER A 477 5.60 -14.63 -100.89
C SER A 477 7.07 -14.20 -100.71
N GLN A 478 7.91 -15.08 -100.16
CA GLN A 478 9.35 -14.91 -99.95
C GLN A 478 10.11 -16.24 -100.10
N ASN A 479 11.30 -16.20 -100.68
CA ASN A 479 12.24 -17.33 -100.69
C ASN A 479 13.37 -17.07 -99.69
N LEU A 480 13.68 -18.06 -98.85
CA LEU A 480 14.65 -17.97 -97.76
C LEU A 480 15.80 -18.93 -98.01
N GLY A 481 17.01 -18.37 -98.19
CA GLY A 481 18.24 -19.15 -98.39
C GLY A 481 18.90 -19.63 -97.09
N ALA A 482 18.45 -19.15 -95.93
CA ALA A 482 18.97 -19.47 -94.60
C ALA A 482 17.89 -19.18 -93.53
N SER A 483 18.25 -19.31 -92.25
CA SER A 483 17.41 -18.82 -91.14
C SER A 483 17.09 -17.33 -91.28
N GLN A 484 15.81 -16.96 -91.26
CA GLN A 484 15.36 -15.58 -91.37
C GLN A 484 14.04 -15.37 -90.62
N THR A 485 13.88 -14.21 -89.97
CA THR A 485 12.59 -13.80 -89.39
C THR A 485 11.89 -12.80 -90.31
N LEU A 486 10.63 -13.08 -90.63
CA LEU A 486 9.77 -12.27 -91.47
C LEU A 486 8.82 -11.48 -90.56
N THR A 487 8.83 -10.15 -90.67
CA THR A 487 8.32 -9.22 -89.65
C THR A 487 7.15 -8.39 -90.13
N GLY A 488 6.33 -7.86 -89.23
CA GLY A 488 5.18 -7.01 -89.61
C GLY A 488 4.11 -7.74 -90.43
N LEU A 489 4.00 -9.06 -90.27
CA LEU A 489 3.08 -9.89 -91.01
C LEU A 489 1.63 -9.67 -90.53
N ALA A 490 0.68 -9.78 -91.46
CA ALA A 490 -0.74 -9.78 -91.11
C ALA A 490 -1.11 -11.12 -90.46
N PRO A 491 -1.95 -11.15 -89.39
CA PRO A 491 -2.38 -12.40 -88.79
C PRO A 491 -3.11 -13.32 -89.79
N GLY A 492 -2.76 -14.61 -89.80
CA GLY A 492 -3.31 -15.61 -90.73
C GLY A 492 -2.34 -16.77 -91.00
N ASN A 493 -2.72 -17.69 -91.89
CA ASN A 493 -1.94 -18.89 -92.17
C ASN A 493 -0.89 -18.65 -93.26
N TYR A 494 0.38 -18.92 -92.93
CA TYR A 494 1.50 -18.90 -93.85
C TYR A 494 1.97 -20.33 -94.13
N ALA A 495 2.23 -20.69 -95.39
CA ALA A 495 2.78 -21.99 -95.77
C ALA A 495 4.29 -21.89 -95.91
N VAL A 496 5.04 -22.74 -95.20
CA VAL A 496 6.50 -22.84 -95.26
C VAL A 496 6.86 -24.18 -95.89
N SER A 497 7.36 -24.15 -97.12
CA SER A 497 7.77 -25.32 -97.91
C SER A 497 9.30 -25.39 -97.98
N ALA A 498 9.89 -26.57 -97.76
CA ALA A 498 11.33 -26.78 -97.68
C ALA A 498 11.76 -28.00 -98.50
N LEU A 499 12.63 -27.78 -99.49
CA LEU A 499 13.14 -28.87 -100.34
C LEU A 499 14.37 -29.56 -99.70
N PRO A 500 14.60 -30.86 -99.97
CA PRO A 500 15.84 -31.54 -99.56
C PRO A 500 17.08 -30.85 -100.11
N VAL A 501 18.06 -30.60 -99.24
CA VAL A 501 19.30 -29.89 -99.60
C VAL A 501 20.46 -30.87 -99.64
N LEU A 502 21.05 -31.01 -100.83
CA LEU A 502 22.29 -31.77 -101.02
C LEU A 502 23.49 -30.84 -100.78
N SER A 503 24.30 -31.14 -99.77
CA SER A 503 25.49 -30.35 -99.44
C SER A 503 26.65 -31.24 -98.99
N GLY A 504 27.83 -31.04 -99.58
CA GLY A 504 29.02 -31.86 -99.30
C GLY A 504 28.87 -33.35 -99.67
N GLY A 505 27.86 -33.72 -100.46
CA GLY A 505 27.51 -35.12 -100.76
C GLY A 505 26.55 -35.77 -99.75
N THR A 506 26.33 -35.16 -98.59
CA THR A 506 25.32 -35.61 -97.63
C THR A 506 23.96 -35.00 -97.98
N SER A 507 22.92 -35.84 -98.05
CA SER A 507 21.54 -35.39 -98.19
C SER A 507 20.97 -35.06 -96.82
N TYR A 508 20.69 -33.78 -96.57
CA TYR A 508 20.05 -33.34 -95.35
C TYR A 508 18.54 -33.23 -95.58
N SER A 509 17.79 -34.10 -94.90
CA SER A 509 16.33 -34.17 -95.02
C SER A 509 15.65 -33.12 -94.13
N PRO A 510 14.90 -32.14 -94.68
CA PRO A 510 14.17 -31.17 -93.89
C PRO A 510 13.02 -31.86 -93.13
N ALA A 511 13.08 -31.80 -91.81
CA ALA A 511 11.99 -32.21 -90.93
C ALA A 511 11.30 -30.95 -90.36
N PRO A 512 10.05 -30.64 -90.75
CA PRO A 512 9.28 -31.19 -91.88
C PRO A 512 9.61 -30.52 -93.23
N ALA A 513 9.32 -31.20 -94.34
CA ALA A 513 9.48 -30.67 -95.70
C ALA A 513 8.38 -29.67 -96.12
N SER A 514 7.26 -29.61 -95.40
CA SER A 514 6.26 -28.54 -95.54
C SER A 514 5.45 -28.42 -94.25
N GLN A 515 5.09 -27.19 -93.86
CA GLN A 515 4.29 -26.89 -92.68
C GLN A 515 3.48 -25.60 -92.89
N ASN A 516 2.21 -25.61 -92.50
CA ASN A 516 1.41 -24.39 -92.41
C ASN A 516 1.49 -23.84 -90.98
N VAL A 517 1.86 -22.58 -90.85
CA VAL A 517 2.06 -21.88 -89.58
C VAL A 517 1.07 -20.74 -89.47
N ALA A 518 0.19 -20.78 -88.47
CA ALA A 518 -0.68 -19.68 -88.12
C ALA A 518 0.15 -18.56 -87.47
N VAL A 519 0.30 -17.44 -88.15
CA VAL A 519 0.88 -16.21 -87.61
C VAL A 519 -0.21 -15.48 -86.83
N SER A 520 -0.02 -15.34 -85.52
CA SER A 520 -0.92 -14.57 -84.65
C SER A 520 -0.33 -13.20 -84.33
N ALA A 521 -1.18 -12.22 -84.01
CA ALA A 521 -0.71 -10.91 -83.61
C ALA A 521 0.09 -10.99 -82.29
N GLY A 522 1.25 -10.33 -82.24
CA GLY A 522 2.14 -10.28 -81.08
C GLY A 522 2.97 -11.54 -80.85
N ALA A 523 2.79 -12.57 -81.67
CA ALA A 523 3.55 -13.82 -81.59
C ALA A 523 4.63 -13.87 -82.68
N THR A 524 5.83 -14.32 -82.29
CA THR A 524 6.76 -14.92 -83.24
C THR A 524 6.29 -16.35 -83.44
N SER A 525 5.47 -16.61 -84.46
CA SER A 525 5.21 -17.99 -84.84
C SER A 525 6.50 -18.55 -85.43
N ALA A 526 6.96 -19.70 -84.93
CA ALA A 526 8.19 -20.32 -85.38
C ALA A 526 7.88 -21.44 -86.38
N ALA A 527 8.48 -21.39 -87.55
CA ALA A 527 8.69 -22.57 -88.39
C ALA A 527 10.13 -23.03 -88.16
N SER A 528 10.32 -24.30 -87.78
CA SER A 528 11.66 -24.90 -87.80
C SER A 528 11.76 -25.91 -88.93
N VAL A 529 12.88 -25.88 -89.64
CA VAL A 529 13.31 -26.86 -90.63
C VAL A 529 14.63 -27.42 -90.06
N GLY A 530 14.58 -28.42 -89.15
CA GLY A 530 15.45 -28.37 -87.94
C GLY A 530 15.94 -29.62 -87.16
N TYR A 531 16.38 -29.34 -85.86
CA TYR A 531 17.08 -30.07 -84.68
C TYR A 531 16.88 -29.39 -83.21
N SER A 532 17.47 -29.82 -82.02
CA SER A 532 17.15 -29.34 -80.56
C SER A 532 18.21 -29.43 -79.33
N GLY A 533 17.91 -29.05 -78.02
CA GLY A 533 18.81 -29.08 -76.74
C GLY A 533 18.26 -28.67 -75.25
N ALA A 534 19.04 -28.69 -74.10
CA ALA A 534 18.68 -28.42 -72.60
C ALA A 534 19.90 -28.09 -71.58
N GLY A 535 19.98 -27.83 -70.20
CA GLY A 535 19.20 -27.78 -68.87
C GLY A 535 19.99 -27.26 -67.52
N GLY A 536 19.51 -27.31 -66.20
CA GLY A 536 20.18 -26.72 -64.92
C GLY A 536 19.68 -27.01 -63.39
N GLY A 537 20.16 -26.35 -62.25
CA GLY A 537 19.91 -26.66 -60.73
C GLY A 537 20.17 -25.60 -59.52
N GLY A 538 20.17 -25.91 -58.16
CA GLY A 538 20.19 -24.96 -56.90
C GLY A 538 20.60 -25.43 -55.39
N SER A 539 20.35 -24.66 -54.24
CA SER A 539 21.03 -24.73 -52.82
C SER A 539 20.26 -24.58 -51.38
N LEU A 540 20.82 -24.04 -50.21
CA LEU A 540 20.45 -24.24 -48.70
C LEU A 540 21.07 -23.29 -47.52
N ASN A 541 20.47 -23.03 -46.28
CA ASN A 541 21.03 -22.23 -45.04
C ASN A 541 20.35 -22.29 -43.55
N LEU A 542 20.89 -21.74 -42.39
CA LEU A 542 20.34 -21.67 -40.93
C LEU A 542 20.64 -20.38 -39.99
N THR A 543 20.28 -20.31 -38.64
CA THR A 543 20.41 -19.15 -37.60
C THR A 543 20.18 -19.44 -36.03
N ILE A 544 20.62 -18.62 -35.01
CA ILE A 544 20.03 -18.55 -33.61
C ILE A 544 18.96 -17.44 -33.42
N ASN A 545 17.81 -17.75 -32.79
CA ASN A 545 16.74 -16.77 -32.54
C ASN A 545 16.62 -16.20 -31.10
N GLY A 546 16.89 -16.95 -30.04
CA GLY A 546 16.66 -16.44 -28.67
C GLY A 546 17.20 -17.31 -27.52
N VAL A 547 17.45 -16.68 -26.36
CA VAL A 547 17.88 -17.34 -25.12
C VAL A 547 17.23 -16.70 -23.90
N TYR A 548 16.69 -17.51 -22.98
CA TYR A 548 16.26 -17.05 -21.65
C TYR A 548 16.56 -18.08 -20.55
N LEU A 549 16.45 -17.64 -19.29
CA LEU A 549 16.43 -18.49 -18.11
C LEU A 549 15.09 -18.35 -17.38
N THR A 550 14.47 -19.46 -16.96
CA THR A 550 13.20 -19.46 -16.22
C THR A 550 13.31 -20.17 -14.86
N GLN A 551 12.52 -19.71 -13.89
CA GLN A 551 12.38 -20.32 -12.55
C GLN A 551 10.98 -20.83 -12.22
N ALA A 552 9.97 -20.35 -12.95
CA ALA A 552 8.56 -20.70 -12.81
C ALA A 552 7.78 -20.17 -14.03
N ILE A 553 8.04 -18.91 -14.41
CA ILE A 553 7.38 -18.17 -15.49
C ILE A 553 8.40 -17.22 -16.14
N GLN A 554 8.37 -17.07 -17.46
CA GLN A 554 9.30 -16.20 -18.20
C GLN A 554 8.68 -15.70 -19.51
N ARG A 555 9.08 -14.51 -19.96
CA ARG A 555 8.78 -13.96 -21.28
C ARG A 555 9.90 -14.31 -22.26
N TYR A 556 9.60 -14.40 -23.55
CA TYR A 556 10.60 -14.74 -24.57
C TYR A 556 11.79 -13.77 -24.62
N ASP A 557 11.59 -12.52 -24.21
CA ASP A 557 12.62 -11.47 -24.08
C ASP A 557 13.50 -11.58 -22.80
N GLY A 558 13.22 -12.54 -21.90
CA GLY A 558 13.95 -12.73 -20.65
C GLY A 558 13.65 -11.72 -19.54
N THR A 559 12.64 -10.84 -19.69
CA THR A 559 12.41 -9.71 -18.78
C THR A 559 11.71 -10.04 -17.46
N VAL A 560 11.33 -11.30 -17.20
CA VAL A 560 10.81 -11.70 -15.88
C VAL A 560 12.00 -11.93 -14.94
N PRO A 561 12.06 -11.22 -13.80
CA PRO A 561 13.21 -11.30 -12.91
C PRO A 561 13.29 -12.64 -12.18
N LEU A 562 14.52 -13.09 -11.94
CA LEU A 562 14.87 -14.34 -11.29
C LEU A 562 15.29 -14.10 -9.84
N VAL A 563 14.97 -15.04 -8.95
CA VAL A 563 15.39 -14.99 -7.55
C VAL A 563 16.81 -15.54 -7.42
N ALA A 564 17.71 -14.78 -6.78
CA ALA A 564 19.07 -15.22 -6.52
C ALA A 564 19.13 -16.49 -5.63
N GLY A 565 20.12 -17.36 -5.86
CA GLY A 565 20.33 -18.58 -5.08
C GLY A 565 19.43 -19.77 -5.46
N ARG A 566 18.54 -19.61 -6.45
CA ARG A 566 17.58 -20.65 -6.88
C ARG A 566 17.92 -21.16 -8.29
N ASN A 567 17.86 -22.49 -8.46
CA ASN A 567 18.08 -23.14 -9.76
C ASN A 567 17.17 -22.53 -10.83
N ALA A 568 17.69 -22.34 -12.04
CA ALA A 568 16.94 -21.89 -13.20
C ALA A 568 17.14 -22.84 -14.39
N TYR A 569 16.23 -22.86 -15.34
CA TYR A 569 16.35 -23.63 -16.57
C TYR A 569 16.59 -22.68 -17.75
N LEU A 570 17.76 -22.81 -18.36
CA LEU A 570 18.18 -22.06 -19.54
C LEU A 570 17.67 -22.77 -20.80
N ARG A 571 17.19 -22.00 -21.77
CA ARG A 571 16.73 -22.48 -23.09
C ARG A 571 17.34 -21.65 -24.20
N VAL A 572 17.85 -22.30 -25.25
CA VAL A 572 18.35 -21.69 -26.49
C VAL A 572 17.51 -22.17 -27.67
N PHE A 573 17.00 -21.24 -28.48
CA PHE A 573 16.16 -21.50 -29.64
C PHE A 573 16.93 -21.23 -30.93
N VAL A 574 17.26 -22.29 -31.67
CA VAL A 574 17.95 -22.28 -32.98
C VAL A 574 16.92 -22.52 -34.09
N LEU A 575 17.07 -21.84 -35.23
CA LEU A 575 16.20 -21.96 -36.41
C LEU A 575 16.98 -22.30 -37.69
N ALA A 576 16.26 -22.76 -38.71
CA ALA A 576 16.75 -23.08 -40.05
C ALA A 576 15.96 -22.34 -41.14
N ASN A 577 16.58 -22.02 -42.29
CA ASN A 577 15.86 -21.36 -43.38
C ASN A 577 14.93 -22.31 -44.17
N GLN A 578 15.20 -23.62 -44.13
CA GLN A 578 14.46 -24.64 -44.86
C GLN A 578 14.44 -26.00 -44.14
N ALA A 579 13.69 -26.95 -44.72
CA ALA A 579 13.67 -28.34 -44.26
C ALA A 579 15.08 -28.97 -44.37
N ASN A 580 15.55 -29.54 -43.26
CA ASN A 580 16.92 -29.99 -43.07
C ASN A 580 16.98 -31.28 -42.22
N ALA A 581 18.17 -31.87 -42.13
CA ALA A 581 18.50 -32.96 -41.20
C ALA A 581 19.77 -32.61 -40.39
N ALA A 582 19.93 -31.32 -40.04
CA ALA A 582 21.07 -30.83 -39.30
C ALA A 582 20.85 -30.99 -37.79
N ALA A 583 21.89 -31.42 -37.06
CA ALA A 583 21.84 -31.65 -35.61
C ALA A 583 23.01 -30.98 -34.88
N PRO A 584 23.12 -29.64 -34.93
CA PRO A 584 24.25 -28.90 -34.39
C PRO A 584 24.30 -28.94 -32.85
N GLN A 585 25.52 -28.78 -32.32
CA GLN A 585 25.72 -28.52 -30.89
C GLN A 585 25.51 -27.03 -30.57
N VAL A 586 25.18 -26.73 -29.31
CA VAL A 586 25.12 -25.35 -28.80
C VAL A 586 26.06 -25.19 -27.61
N ARG A 587 26.98 -24.23 -27.66
CA ARG A 587 27.88 -23.89 -26.55
C ARG A 587 27.31 -22.73 -25.76
N VAL A 588 27.02 -22.94 -24.48
CA VAL A 588 26.51 -21.93 -23.54
C VAL A 588 27.62 -21.52 -22.57
N ARG A 589 27.77 -20.20 -22.35
CA ARG A 589 28.78 -19.59 -21.49
C ARG A 589 28.09 -18.65 -20.49
N LEU A 590 28.30 -18.88 -19.20
CA LEU A 590 27.73 -18.10 -18.10
C LEU A 590 28.81 -17.27 -17.40
N TYR A 591 28.50 -16.02 -17.05
CA TYR A 591 29.45 -15.05 -16.50
C TYR A 591 28.90 -14.31 -15.27
N ALA A 592 29.77 -13.88 -14.36
CA ALA A 592 29.49 -12.83 -13.37
C ALA A 592 30.17 -11.53 -13.81
N GLY A 593 29.38 -10.56 -14.31
CA GLY A 593 29.89 -9.31 -14.88
C GLY A 593 30.69 -9.54 -16.16
N SER A 594 32.00 -9.72 -16.02
CA SER A 594 32.96 -10.09 -17.08
C SER A 594 33.68 -11.42 -16.83
N THR A 595 33.57 -11.99 -15.62
CA THR A 595 34.27 -13.23 -15.24
C THR A 595 33.48 -14.44 -15.72
N LEU A 596 34.09 -15.31 -16.53
CA LEU A 596 33.48 -16.58 -16.95
C LEU A 596 33.34 -17.52 -15.74
N LEU A 597 32.12 -18.01 -15.49
CA LEU A 597 31.80 -18.96 -14.42
C LEU A 597 31.79 -20.41 -14.93
N GLN A 598 31.14 -20.65 -16.08
CA GLN A 598 30.95 -21.99 -16.64
C GLN A 598 30.82 -21.92 -18.17
N THR A 599 31.40 -22.91 -18.86
CA THR A 599 31.10 -23.23 -20.26
C THR A 599 30.49 -24.63 -20.32
N THR A 600 29.44 -24.83 -21.12
CA THR A 600 28.77 -26.12 -21.31
C THR A 600 28.41 -26.30 -22.77
N THR A 601 28.65 -27.47 -23.35
CA THR A 601 28.19 -27.81 -24.70
C THR A 601 26.99 -28.73 -24.63
N LEU A 602 25.93 -28.38 -25.35
CA LEU A 602 24.63 -29.05 -25.39
C LEU A 602 24.49 -29.77 -26.73
N SER A 603 24.07 -31.04 -26.70
CA SER A 603 23.77 -31.82 -27.91
C SER A 603 22.40 -31.43 -28.49
N ALA A 604 22.21 -31.67 -29.79
CA ALA A 604 20.92 -31.47 -30.44
C ALA A 604 19.80 -32.27 -29.76
N PRO A 605 18.66 -31.66 -29.43
CA PRO A 605 17.52 -32.33 -28.80
C PRO A 605 16.67 -33.14 -29.80
N SER A 606 16.98 -33.07 -31.10
CA SER A 606 16.21 -33.58 -32.23
C SER A 606 17.15 -33.82 -33.43
N GLY A 607 16.71 -34.61 -34.42
CA GLY A 607 17.45 -34.90 -35.66
C GLY A 607 17.35 -33.83 -36.75
N SER A 608 16.70 -32.70 -36.49
CA SER A 608 16.68 -31.52 -37.36
C SER A 608 16.58 -30.23 -36.55
N VAL A 609 17.03 -29.12 -37.14
CA VAL A 609 16.83 -27.77 -36.60
C VAL A 609 15.42 -27.28 -36.98
N PRO A 610 14.60 -26.77 -36.05
CA PRO A 610 13.27 -26.23 -36.34
C PRO A 610 13.30 -25.05 -37.32
N THR A 611 12.21 -24.79 -38.05
CA THR A 611 12.04 -23.58 -38.88
C THR A 611 11.21 -22.48 -38.20
N ALA A 612 10.68 -22.73 -37.01
CA ALA A 612 9.96 -21.75 -36.19
C ALA A 612 10.15 -22.02 -34.69
N VAL A 613 10.02 -20.97 -33.88
CA VAL A 613 10.12 -21.06 -32.40
C VAL A 613 8.92 -21.83 -31.85
N ASN A 614 9.18 -22.77 -30.95
CA ASN A 614 8.15 -23.43 -30.16
C ASN A 614 8.61 -23.57 -28.70
N GLU A 615 8.06 -22.73 -27.83
CA GLU A 615 8.33 -22.78 -26.39
C GLU A 615 7.59 -23.93 -25.69
N GLY A 616 6.44 -24.38 -26.22
CA GLY A 616 5.58 -25.39 -25.62
C GLY A 616 6.18 -26.80 -25.60
N VAL A 617 7.27 -27.01 -26.34
CA VAL A 617 7.98 -28.28 -26.47
C VAL A 617 9.42 -28.08 -25.99
N LEU A 618 9.93 -28.97 -25.14
CA LEU A 618 11.32 -28.87 -24.64
C LEU A 618 12.35 -29.36 -25.67
N THR A 619 11.98 -30.24 -26.59
CA THR A 619 12.88 -30.76 -27.65
C THR A 619 13.05 -29.83 -28.86
N SER A 620 12.40 -28.66 -28.87
CA SER A 620 12.64 -27.56 -29.83
C SER A 620 13.59 -26.48 -29.29
N SER A 621 14.26 -26.73 -28.16
CA SER A 621 15.30 -25.85 -27.61
C SER A 621 16.44 -26.65 -26.97
N TRP A 622 17.67 -26.13 -27.06
CA TRP A 622 18.83 -26.69 -26.37
C TRP A 622 18.78 -26.17 -24.93
N ASN A 623 18.75 -27.06 -23.94
CA ASN A 623 18.40 -26.70 -22.57
C ASN A 623 19.50 -27.03 -21.55
N LEU A 624 19.59 -26.25 -20.47
CA LEU A 624 20.54 -26.47 -19.38
C LEU A 624 19.91 -26.12 -18.02
N LEU A 625 19.96 -27.06 -17.06
CA LEU A 625 19.68 -26.74 -15.66
C LEU A 625 20.87 -25.98 -15.07
N VAL A 626 20.66 -24.72 -14.68
CA VAL A 626 21.66 -23.84 -14.08
C VAL A 626 21.49 -23.87 -12.55
N PRO A 627 22.49 -24.35 -11.78
CA PRO A 627 22.43 -24.37 -10.32
C PRO A 627 22.30 -22.96 -9.71
N GLY A 628 21.54 -22.85 -8.62
CA GLY A 628 21.27 -21.57 -7.93
C GLY A 628 22.52 -20.85 -7.41
N ALA A 629 23.64 -21.57 -7.22
CA ALA A 629 24.93 -20.98 -6.90
C ALA A 629 25.47 -20.06 -8.02
N LEU A 630 25.07 -20.29 -9.28
CA LEU A 630 25.42 -19.46 -10.44
C LEU A 630 24.33 -18.41 -10.75
N VAL A 631 23.09 -18.63 -10.32
CA VAL A 631 21.98 -17.67 -10.45
C VAL A 631 22.12 -16.60 -9.36
N GLN A 632 23.00 -15.63 -9.62
CA GLN A 632 23.34 -14.53 -8.72
C GLN A 632 23.24 -13.18 -9.44
N PRO A 633 23.13 -12.04 -8.71
CA PRO A 633 23.17 -10.72 -9.32
C PRO A 633 24.42 -10.50 -10.18
N ASN A 634 24.27 -9.81 -11.31
CA ASN A 634 25.27 -9.65 -12.38
C ASN A 634 25.55 -10.91 -13.22
N LEU A 635 24.69 -11.95 -13.17
CA LEU A 635 24.71 -13.05 -14.13
C LEU A 635 24.57 -12.53 -15.58
N LYS A 636 25.37 -13.08 -16.49
CA LYS A 636 25.23 -12.91 -17.94
C LYS A 636 25.35 -14.23 -18.69
N VAL A 637 24.79 -14.27 -19.90
CA VAL A 637 24.76 -15.44 -20.79
C VAL A 637 25.25 -15.08 -22.20
N LEU A 638 25.98 -16.00 -22.82
CA LEU A 638 26.37 -15.98 -24.24
C LEU A 638 26.22 -17.41 -24.79
N ALA A 639 25.62 -17.57 -25.96
CA ALA A 639 25.41 -18.86 -26.60
C ALA A 639 25.85 -18.84 -28.07
N ASP A 640 26.42 -19.95 -28.52
CA ASP A 640 26.86 -20.18 -29.90
C ASP A 640 26.25 -21.48 -30.43
N VAL A 641 25.78 -21.52 -31.68
CA VAL A 641 25.37 -22.75 -32.37
C VAL A 641 26.45 -23.16 -33.36
N ASP A 642 26.53 -24.47 -33.60
CA ASP A 642 27.60 -25.15 -34.30
C ASP A 642 29.01 -24.55 -34.03
N PRO A 643 29.46 -24.56 -32.76
CA PRO A 643 30.73 -23.97 -32.33
C PRO A 643 31.98 -24.70 -32.89
N ALA A 644 31.80 -25.59 -33.87
CA ALA A 644 32.82 -26.40 -34.53
C ALA A 644 32.72 -26.39 -36.07
N GLY A 645 31.72 -25.75 -36.69
CA GLY A 645 31.59 -25.62 -38.15
C GLY A 645 31.41 -26.97 -38.87
N LEU A 646 30.48 -27.79 -38.41
CA LEU A 646 30.18 -29.13 -38.93
C LEU A 646 29.00 -29.15 -39.92
N VAL A 647 28.15 -28.12 -39.92
CA VAL A 647 27.08 -27.88 -40.88
C VAL A 647 27.58 -26.92 -41.96
N THR A 648 27.18 -27.15 -43.22
CA THR A 648 27.47 -26.20 -44.32
C THR A 648 26.33 -25.20 -44.44
N GLU A 649 26.65 -23.92 -44.34
CA GLU A 649 25.69 -22.81 -44.27
C GLU A 649 26.01 -21.72 -45.33
N GLU A 650 25.06 -20.81 -45.55
CA GLU A 650 25.26 -19.59 -46.37
C GLU A 650 25.81 -18.43 -45.50
N SER A 651 25.59 -18.50 -44.18
CA SER A 651 26.07 -17.54 -43.17
C SER A 651 26.43 -18.26 -41.86
N GLU A 652 27.53 -17.87 -41.22
CA GLU A 652 27.81 -18.18 -39.80
C GLU A 652 27.64 -16.95 -38.89
N ALA A 653 27.33 -15.77 -39.45
CA ALA A 653 27.40 -14.48 -38.74
C ALA A 653 26.30 -14.32 -37.66
N ASP A 654 25.21 -15.08 -37.80
CA ASP A 654 24.02 -15.08 -36.97
C ASP A 654 23.90 -16.31 -36.05
N ASN A 655 24.99 -17.08 -35.92
CA ASN A 655 25.11 -18.24 -35.04
C ASN A 655 25.46 -17.92 -33.56
N GLN A 656 25.29 -16.68 -33.11
CA GLN A 656 25.57 -16.25 -31.73
C GLN A 656 24.42 -15.44 -31.10
N PHE A 657 24.16 -15.67 -29.81
CA PHE A 657 23.22 -14.88 -29.01
C PHE A 657 23.84 -14.39 -27.69
N PRO A 658 23.81 -13.07 -27.39
CA PRO A 658 23.35 -11.98 -28.26
C PRO A 658 24.22 -11.84 -29.53
N ALA A 659 23.61 -11.43 -30.65
CA ALA A 659 24.29 -11.29 -31.95
C ALA A 659 25.46 -10.28 -31.96
N ALA A 660 25.59 -9.46 -30.92
CA ALA A 660 26.75 -8.60 -30.69
C ALA A 660 27.98 -9.34 -30.11
N GLY A 661 27.96 -10.67 -30.00
CA GLY A 661 29.06 -11.51 -29.48
C GLY A 661 29.43 -11.28 -28.00
N THR A 662 28.68 -10.43 -27.29
CA THR A 662 28.95 -9.97 -25.92
C THR A 662 27.92 -10.55 -24.96
N PRO A 663 28.30 -11.04 -23.76
CA PRO A 663 27.35 -11.68 -22.85
C PRO A 663 26.21 -10.74 -22.43
N GLY A 664 24.97 -11.18 -22.67
CA GLY A 664 23.75 -10.47 -22.33
C GLY A 664 23.42 -10.60 -20.85
N SER A 665 23.04 -9.48 -20.22
CA SER A 665 22.70 -9.44 -18.79
C SER A 665 21.39 -10.18 -18.48
N VAL A 666 21.33 -10.82 -17.31
CA VAL A 666 20.14 -11.51 -16.79
C VAL A 666 19.68 -10.79 -15.51
N ASP A 667 18.39 -10.44 -15.41
CA ASP A 667 17.83 -9.80 -14.21
C ASP A 667 17.69 -10.83 -13.08
N VAL A 668 18.69 -10.87 -12.19
CA VAL A 668 18.71 -11.73 -11.01
C VAL A 668 18.73 -10.86 -9.75
N ARG A 669 17.70 -11.03 -8.91
CA ARG A 669 17.44 -10.18 -7.75
C ARG A 669 17.60 -10.94 -6.44
N ALA A 670 18.38 -10.37 -5.52
CA ALA A 670 18.45 -10.86 -4.14
C ALA A 670 17.18 -10.48 -3.38
N LEU A 671 16.63 -11.43 -2.62
CA LEU A 671 15.45 -11.26 -1.76
C LEU A 671 15.78 -11.75 -0.34
N PRO A 672 15.20 -11.16 0.73
CA PRO A 672 15.35 -11.68 2.08
C PRO A 672 14.86 -13.14 2.21
N THR A 673 15.38 -13.88 3.19
CA THR A 673 14.86 -15.20 3.56
C THR A 673 13.38 -15.10 3.93
N PHE A 674 12.54 -15.94 3.33
CA PHE A 674 11.11 -15.97 3.64
C PHE A 674 10.88 -16.70 4.97
N THR A 675 10.58 -15.96 6.05
CA THR A 675 10.38 -16.53 7.38
C THR A 675 8.90 -16.74 7.67
N VAL A 676 8.50 -17.99 7.95
CA VAL A 676 7.10 -18.38 8.18
C VAL A 676 6.98 -19.26 9.44
N ARG A 677 5.81 -19.20 10.06
CA ARG A 677 5.38 -20.04 11.18
C ARG A 677 4.05 -20.68 10.85
N LEU A 678 4.03 -22.00 10.84
CA LEU A 678 2.82 -22.81 10.67
C LEU A 678 2.19 -23.02 12.05
N VAL A 679 0.91 -22.69 12.20
CA VAL A 679 0.19 -22.78 13.48
C VAL A 679 -0.89 -23.87 13.36
N PRO A 680 -0.74 -25.04 14.00
CA PRO A 680 -1.81 -26.03 14.05
C PRO A 680 -2.97 -25.45 14.86
N VAL A 681 -4.13 -25.24 14.23
CA VAL A 681 -5.33 -24.72 14.90
C VAL A 681 -6.20 -25.89 15.35
N LEU A 682 -6.53 -25.90 16.64
CA LEU A 682 -7.39 -26.88 17.30
C LEU A 682 -8.75 -26.25 17.61
N GLN A 683 -9.81 -26.79 17.03
CA GLN A 683 -11.18 -26.30 17.19
C GLN A 683 -11.83 -26.94 18.42
N GLN A 684 -12.07 -26.17 19.49
CA GLN A 684 -12.73 -26.69 20.69
C GLN A 684 -14.16 -27.20 20.42
N ALA A 685 -14.86 -26.62 19.44
CA ALA A 685 -16.26 -26.92 19.14
C ALA A 685 -16.52 -28.32 18.54
N ASN A 686 -15.50 -28.97 17.96
CA ASN A 686 -15.62 -30.30 17.34
C ASN A 686 -14.41 -31.24 17.61
N GLY A 687 -13.35 -30.75 18.27
CA GLY A 687 -12.12 -31.51 18.52
C GLY A 687 -11.17 -31.66 17.33
N MET A 688 -11.44 -31.01 16.19
CA MET A 688 -10.65 -31.14 14.97
C MET A 688 -9.41 -30.24 15.00
N GLN A 689 -8.23 -30.82 14.77
CA GLN A 689 -6.96 -30.11 14.62
C GLN A 689 -6.48 -30.11 13.17
N GLY A 690 -5.96 -28.99 12.67
CA GLY A 690 -5.23 -28.97 11.40
C GLY A 690 -3.95 -29.81 11.44
N ASN A 691 -3.78 -30.69 10.45
CA ASN A 691 -2.66 -31.62 10.33
C ASN A 691 -1.36 -30.97 9.83
N VAL A 692 -0.66 -30.22 10.69
CA VAL A 692 0.70 -29.73 10.42
C VAL A 692 1.65 -30.02 11.59
N THR A 693 2.84 -30.50 11.25
CA THR A 693 3.92 -30.98 12.12
C THR A 693 5.26 -30.76 11.43
N ASP A 694 6.39 -30.77 12.16
CA ASP A 694 7.71 -30.69 11.53
C ASP A 694 8.01 -31.84 10.55
N GLY A 695 7.30 -32.97 10.67
CA GLY A 695 7.43 -34.11 9.75
C GLY A 695 6.65 -33.98 8.44
N ASN A 696 5.68 -33.06 8.33
CA ASN A 696 4.91 -32.85 7.09
C ASN A 696 4.80 -31.37 6.65
N LYS A 697 5.47 -30.43 7.31
CA LYS A 697 5.45 -29.00 6.93
C LYS A 697 5.88 -28.74 5.49
N GLU A 698 6.84 -29.49 4.96
CA GLU A 698 7.29 -29.35 3.56
C GLU A 698 6.18 -29.71 2.56
N SER A 699 5.16 -30.49 2.94
CA SER A 699 3.96 -30.74 2.12
C SER A 699 3.04 -29.51 1.97
N TYR A 700 3.25 -28.46 2.76
CA TYR A 700 2.63 -27.14 2.56
C TYR A 700 3.57 -26.17 1.83
N LEU A 701 4.89 -26.39 1.92
CA LEU A 701 5.93 -25.50 1.39
C LEU A 701 6.43 -25.88 -0.01
N GLY A 702 6.08 -27.07 -0.53
CA GLY A 702 6.53 -27.56 -1.84
C GLY A 702 6.24 -26.57 -2.98
N ASP A 703 5.01 -26.05 -3.04
CA ASP A 703 4.60 -25.07 -4.05
C ASP A 703 5.07 -23.64 -3.74
N LEU A 704 5.54 -23.36 -2.52
CA LEU A 704 6.00 -22.02 -2.12
C LEU A 704 7.15 -21.53 -3.02
N LYS A 705 8.04 -22.43 -3.44
CA LYS A 705 9.04 -22.12 -4.47
C LYS A 705 8.40 -22.17 -5.86
N SER A 706 7.71 -23.25 -6.22
CA SER A 706 7.14 -23.44 -7.56
C SER A 706 6.31 -22.24 -8.06
N LEU A 707 5.53 -21.62 -7.16
CA LEU A 707 4.52 -20.61 -7.50
C LEU A 707 4.84 -19.19 -7.00
N LEU A 708 5.67 -18.99 -5.97
CA LEU A 708 6.01 -17.64 -5.46
C LEU A 708 7.49 -17.28 -5.69
N PRO A 709 7.85 -15.98 -5.77
CA PRO A 709 9.24 -15.51 -5.85
C PRO A 709 9.96 -15.65 -4.50
N VAL A 710 10.17 -16.90 -4.09
CA VAL A 710 10.89 -17.31 -2.86
C VAL A 710 12.18 -18.03 -3.24
N GLY A 711 13.27 -17.68 -2.53
CA GLY A 711 14.59 -18.30 -2.62
C GLY A 711 14.82 -19.19 -1.40
N ALA A 712 15.65 -18.72 -0.46
CA ALA A 712 15.72 -19.31 0.87
C ALA A 712 14.44 -19.04 1.67
N TYR A 713 14.02 -20.01 2.47
CA TYR A 713 12.96 -19.88 3.47
C TYR A 713 13.39 -20.51 4.81
N ASP A 714 12.70 -20.13 5.86
CA ASP A 714 12.84 -20.63 7.22
C ASP A 714 11.43 -20.84 7.77
N ALA A 715 11.09 -22.10 8.11
CA ALA A 715 9.75 -22.52 8.49
C ALA A 715 9.78 -23.33 9.79
N ASP A 716 9.10 -22.83 10.82
CA ASP A 716 8.84 -23.55 12.07
C ASP A 716 7.36 -23.94 12.20
N VAL A 717 7.09 -24.97 12.99
CA VAL A 717 5.74 -25.36 13.41
C VAL A 717 5.57 -24.99 14.88
N ARG A 718 4.49 -24.27 15.17
CA ARG A 718 4.17 -23.83 16.53
C ARG A 718 3.51 -24.97 17.31
N ALA A 719 3.57 -24.92 18.65
CA ALA A 719 2.63 -25.68 19.46
C ALA A 719 1.18 -25.32 19.08
N PRO A 720 0.22 -26.28 19.14
CA PRO A 720 -1.15 -26.03 18.74
C PRO A 720 -1.78 -24.81 19.43
N TYR A 721 -2.52 -24.03 18.65
CA TYR A 721 -3.34 -22.93 19.13
C TYR A 721 -4.80 -23.38 19.19
N THR A 722 -5.43 -23.28 20.36
CA THR A 722 -6.83 -23.66 20.55
C THR A 722 -7.74 -22.47 20.31
N THR A 723 -8.67 -22.58 19.36
CA THR A 723 -9.74 -21.60 19.15
C THR A 723 -11.05 -22.07 19.80
N THR A 724 -11.80 -21.12 20.35
CA THR A 724 -13.18 -21.31 20.81
C THR A 724 -14.21 -20.75 19.83
N ALA A 725 -13.82 -20.50 18.58
CA ALA A 725 -14.72 -20.11 17.50
C ALA A 725 -15.73 -21.23 17.14
N PRO A 726 -16.84 -20.91 16.44
CA PRO A 726 -17.76 -21.91 15.90
C PRO A 726 -17.09 -22.90 14.93
N VAL A 727 -17.74 -24.03 14.67
CA VAL A 727 -17.29 -25.00 13.67
C VAL A 727 -17.22 -24.36 12.27
N LEU A 728 -16.14 -24.62 11.54
CA LEU A 728 -15.95 -24.13 10.17
C LEU A 728 -17.07 -24.60 9.22
N GLN A 729 -17.60 -23.67 8.43
CA GLN A 729 -18.60 -23.91 7.40
C GLN A 729 -18.05 -23.59 6.01
N ALA A 730 -18.51 -24.33 5.00
CA ALA A 730 -18.03 -24.24 3.62
C ALA A 730 -18.31 -22.88 2.94
N ASP A 731 -19.36 -22.18 3.38
CA ASP A 731 -19.78 -20.85 2.97
C ASP A 731 -19.33 -19.75 3.95
N ASN A 732 -18.70 -20.12 5.07
CA ASN A 732 -18.40 -19.26 6.21
C ASN A 732 -19.62 -18.46 6.75
N ALA A 733 -20.85 -18.97 6.63
CA ALA A 733 -22.06 -18.23 7.04
C ALA A 733 -22.08 -17.82 8.52
N ASN A 734 -21.40 -18.56 9.40
CA ASN A 734 -21.22 -18.25 10.81
C ASN A 734 -19.98 -17.38 11.16
N GLY A 735 -19.19 -16.95 10.17
CA GLY A 735 -18.00 -16.11 10.39
C GLY A 735 -16.83 -16.79 11.10
N ALA A 736 -16.80 -18.13 11.19
CA ALA A 736 -15.75 -18.87 11.88
C ALA A 736 -14.35 -18.66 11.28
N TRP A 737 -14.20 -18.67 9.95
CA TRP A 737 -12.92 -18.43 9.28
C TRP A 737 -12.36 -17.05 9.63
N GLY A 738 -13.15 -15.99 9.41
CA GLY A 738 -12.76 -14.61 9.74
C GLY A 738 -12.40 -14.42 11.21
N THR A 739 -13.14 -15.07 12.11
CA THR A 739 -12.84 -15.07 13.56
C THR A 739 -11.49 -15.72 13.88
N ILE A 740 -11.18 -16.87 13.26
CA ILE A 740 -9.90 -17.57 13.50
C ILE A 740 -8.73 -16.81 12.86
N LEU A 741 -8.88 -16.23 11.67
CA LEU A 741 -7.83 -15.37 11.07
C LEU A 741 -7.52 -14.16 11.98
N SER A 742 -8.55 -13.56 12.56
CA SER A 742 -8.43 -12.47 13.55
C SER A 742 -7.65 -12.90 14.80
N GLU A 743 -7.86 -14.13 15.27
CA GLU A 743 -7.07 -14.73 16.36
C GLU A 743 -5.63 -15.00 15.97
N ILE A 744 -5.35 -15.46 14.73
CA ILE A 744 -3.97 -15.66 14.23
C ILE A 744 -3.23 -14.31 14.10
N LEU A 745 -3.90 -13.25 13.66
CA LEU A 745 -3.33 -11.89 13.63
C LEU A 745 -3.02 -11.40 15.05
N ALA A 746 -3.98 -11.50 15.98
CA ALA A 746 -3.79 -11.12 17.37
C ALA A 746 -2.68 -11.94 18.06
N LEU A 747 -2.58 -13.25 17.74
CA LEU A 747 -1.52 -14.14 18.19
C LEU A 747 -0.14 -13.63 17.76
N ARG A 748 0.03 -13.32 16.46
CA ARG A 748 1.29 -12.81 15.91
C ARG A 748 1.76 -11.53 16.62
N PHE A 749 0.87 -10.56 16.83
CA PHE A 749 1.19 -9.34 17.58
C PHE A 749 1.48 -9.60 19.07
N THR A 750 0.73 -10.51 19.69
CA THR A 750 0.91 -10.91 21.10
C THR A 750 2.22 -11.67 21.34
N GLU A 751 2.74 -12.37 20.33
CA GLU A 751 4.06 -13.03 20.33
C GLU A 751 5.17 -12.14 19.72
N GLY A 752 4.89 -10.87 19.39
CA GLY A 752 5.86 -9.89 18.92
C GLY A 752 6.55 -10.24 17.59
N SER A 753 5.95 -11.11 16.78
CA SER A 753 6.69 -11.89 15.78
C SER A 753 6.75 -11.25 14.39
N THR A 754 7.93 -11.32 13.78
CA THR A 754 8.21 -10.81 12.43
C THR A 754 7.91 -11.81 11.31
N ARG A 755 7.80 -13.11 11.63
CA ARG A 755 7.44 -14.17 10.67
C ARG A 755 6.04 -13.95 10.08
N TYR A 756 5.79 -14.51 8.91
CA TYR A 756 4.42 -14.76 8.44
C TYR A 756 3.78 -15.86 9.30
N TYR A 757 2.52 -15.70 9.70
CA TYR A 757 1.76 -16.70 10.46
C TYR A 757 0.71 -17.34 9.55
N TYR A 758 0.83 -18.65 9.33
CA TYR A 758 -0.13 -19.42 8.54
C TYR A 758 -0.84 -20.41 9.47
N GLY A 759 -2.10 -20.12 9.80
CA GLY A 759 -2.95 -21.04 10.54
C GLY A 759 -3.35 -22.23 9.67
N VAL A 760 -3.18 -23.44 10.18
CA VAL A 760 -3.66 -24.66 9.55
C VAL A 760 -4.86 -25.18 10.33
N VAL A 761 -6.03 -25.17 9.71
CA VAL A 761 -7.29 -25.70 10.27
C VAL A 761 -7.68 -27.03 9.63
N LYS A 762 -8.57 -27.78 10.28
CA LYS A 762 -9.21 -28.96 9.68
C LYS A 762 -10.67 -28.68 9.36
N ALA A 763 -11.00 -28.68 8.08
CA ALA A 763 -12.38 -28.59 7.61
C ALA A 763 -13.13 -29.92 7.78
N GLY A 764 -14.44 -29.84 8.05
CA GLY A 764 -15.35 -30.99 8.02
C GLY A 764 -15.97 -31.26 6.64
N TYR A 765 -15.44 -30.64 5.59
CA TYR A 765 -15.98 -30.60 4.23
C TYR A 765 -14.86 -30.56 3.19
N THR A 766 -15.16 -30.94 1.95
CA THR A 766 -14.18 -31.11 0.85
C THR A 766 -14.20 -30.01 -0.21
N SER A 767 -15.13 -29.06 -0.11
CA SER A 767 -15.30 -27.94 -1.06
C SER A 767 -15.97 -26.75 -0.38
N GLY A 768 -15.55 -25.52 -0.72
CA GLY A 768 -15.97 -24.29 -0.07
C GLY A 768 -14.75 -23.40 0.19
N VAL A 769 -14.82 -22.53 1.21
CA VAL A 769 -13.65 -21.78 1.72
C VAL A 769 -12.54 -22.76 2.10
N ALA A 770 -11.41 -22.66 1.40
CA ALA A 770 -10.22 -23.49 1.58
C ALA A 770 -9.12 -22.75 2.36
N GLY A 771 -9.08 -21.42 2.24
CA GLY A 771 -8.26 -20.50 3.01
C GLY A 771 -8.82 -19.09 2.96
N ILE A 772 -8.25 -18.19 3.77
CA ILE A 772 -8.41 -16.74 3.70
C ILE A 772 -7.11 -16.04 4.16
N GLY A 773 -6.81 -14.88 3.55
CA GLY A 773 -5.58 -14.12 3.81
C GLY A 773 -5.81 -12.60 3.85
N TYR A 774 -4.84 -11.87 4.40
CA TYR A 774 -4.86 -10.40 4.33
C TYR A 774 -4.17 -9.87 3.07
N VAL A 775 -4.74 -8.86 2.44
CA VAL A 775 -4.17 -8.22 1.24
C VAL A 775 -3.04 -7.26 1.64
N GLY A 776 -1.81 -7.76 1.62
CA GLY A 776 -0.57 -7.01 1.83
C GLY A 776 -0.43 -6.42 3.23
N GLY A 777 -0.24 -5.09 3.29
CA GLY A 777 -0.07 -4.36 4.55
C GLY A 777 1.08 -4.88 5.43
N SER A 778 0.87 -4.88 6.74
CA SER A 778 1.81 -5.40 7.75
C SER A 778 1.25 -6.59 8.54
N ALA A 779 0.11 -7.15 8.10
CA ALA A 779 -0.62 -8.21 8.79
C ALA A 779 0.11 -9.57 8.80
N ARG A 780 0.79 -9.91 7.69
CA ARG A 780 1.61 -11.14 7.53
C ARG A 780 0.92 -12.41 8.05
N SER A 781 -0.37 -12.55 7.84
CA SER A 781 -1.18 -13.60 8.46
C SER A 781 -2.18 -14.19 7.46
N ALA A 782 -2.41 -15.48 7.57
CA ALA A 782 -3.28 -16.26 6.68
C ALA A 782 -3.80 -17.50 7.42
N LEU A 783 -4.83 -18.13 6.85
CA LEU A 783 -5.49 -19.30 7.39
C LEU A 783 -5.85 -20.24 6.24
N GLY A 784 -5.62 -21.54 6.36
CA GLY A 784 -6.00 -22.52 5.33
C GLY A 784 -6.16 -23.94 5.85
N TRP A 785 -6.81 -24.79 5.06
CA TRP A 785 -7.18 -26.15 5.46
C TRP A 785 -6.03 -27.18 5.38
N ASP A 786 -6.21 -28.31 6.05
CA ASP A 786 -5.25 -29.42 6.11
C ASP A 786 -5.43 -30.49 5.00
N HIS A 787 -6.15 -30.14 3.93
CA HIS A 787 -6.34 -30.98 2.76
C HIS A 787 -5.06 -31.03 1.90
N LEU A 788 -4.10 -31.88 2.29
CA LEU A 788 -2.73 -31.91 1.73
C LEU A 788 -2.63 -32.00 0.19
N GLY A 789 -3.65 -32.52 -0.50
CA GLY A 789 -3.70 -32.55 -1.97
C GLY A 789 -3.93 -31.18 -2.65
N SER A 790 -4.27 -30.13 -1.88
CA SER A 790 -4.39 -28.74 -2.35
C SER A 790 -3.77 -27.71 -1.40
N ALA A 791 -3.42 -28.09 -0.16
CA ALA A 791 -2.97 -27.17 0.88
C ALA A 791 -1.71 -26.35 0.53
N ALA A 792 -0.81 -26.87 -0.31
CA ALA A 792 0.37 -26.13 -0.78
C ALA A 792 -0.02 -25.01 -1.77
N GLY A 793 -0.88 -25.29 -2.75
CA GLY A 793 -1.44 -24.30 -3.66
C GLY A 793 -2.31 -23.25 -2.95
N VAL A 794 -3.11 -23.66 -1.96
CA VAL A 794 -3.85 -22.73 -1.09
C VAL A 794 -2.89 -21.85 -0.29
N MET A 795 -1.86 -22.43 0.35
CA MET A 795 -0.85 -21.65 1.08
C MET A 795 -0.12 -20.65 0.16
N ALA A 796 0.14 -21.01 -1.10
CA ALA A 796 0.69 -20.08 -2.08
C ALA A 796 -0.30 -18.94 -2.42
N HIS A 797 -1.61 -19.21 -2.55
CA HIS A 797 -2.66 -18.22 -2.78
C HIS A 797 -2.75 -17.20 -1.62
N GLU A 798 -2.91 -17.68 -0.38
CA GLU A 798 -3.02 -16.80 0.81
C GLU A 798 -1.75 -15.98 1.07
N LEU A 799 -0.59 -16.55 0.76
CA LEU A 799 0.69 -15.84 0.83
C LEU A 799 0.88 -14.86 -0.34
N GLY A 800 0.25 -15.11 -1.49
CA GLY A 800 0.12 -14.16 -2.59
C GLY A 800 -0.71 -12.93 -2.21
N HIS A 801 -1.84 -13.11 -1.52
CA HIS A 801 -2.58 -12.00 -0.90
C HIS A 801 -1.71 -11.24 0.10
N ASN A 802 -0.96 -11.93 0.97
CA ASN A 802 0.01 -11.29 1.88
C ASN A 802 1.20 -10.60 1.18
N MET A 803 1.41 -10.83 -0.11
CA MET A 803 2.32 -10.07 -0.99
C MET A 803 1.59 -8.96 -1.78
N GLY A 804 0.42 -8.55 -1.29
CA GLY A 804 -0.36 -7.42 -1.78
C GLY A 804 -1.00 -7.65 -3.14
N ARG A 805 -1.37 -8.90 -3.49
CA ARG A 805 -2.10 -9.23 -4.73
C ARG A 805 -3.61 -9.32 -4.47
N SER A 806 -4.39 -8.96 -5.48
CA SER A 806 -5.83 -9.20 -5.55
C SER A 806 -6.11 -10.35 -6.54
N HIS A 807 -7.35 -10.82 -6.63
CA HIS A 807 -7.69 -11.97 -7.46
C HIS A 807 -7.51 -11.72 -8.96
N ALA A 808 -7.00 -12.71 -9.69
CA ALA A 808 -7.02 -12.73 -11.15
C ALA A 808 -8.43 -13.10 -11.67
N PRO A 809 -8.91 -12.53 -12.79
CA PRO A 809 -10.30 -12.63 -13.25
C PRO A 809 -10.66 -14.01 -13.85
N CYS A 810 -10.68 -15.06 -13.02
CA CYS A 810 -11.17 -16.39 -13.37
C CYS A 810 -11.92 -17.06 -12.20
N GLY A 811 -13.00 -17.77 -12.49
CA GLY A 811 -13.72 -18.60 -11.51
C GLY A 811 -14.79 -17.87 -10.70
N GLY A 812 -15.27 -16.72 -11.17
CA GLY A 812 -16.36 -15.97 -10.51
C GLY A 812 -15.91 -15.09 -9.33
N VAL A 813 -14.60 -14.84 -9.20
CA VAL A 813 -14.01 -13.93 -8.20
C VAL A 813 -14.70 -12.55 -8.17
N ALA A 814 -15.05 -12.08 -6.97
CA ALA A 814 -15.54 -10.74 -6.75
C ALA A 814 -14.36 -9.77 -6.58
N GLY A 815 -14.43 -8.58 -7.19
CA GLY A 815 -13.37 -7.57 -7.03
C GLY A 815 -12.02 -7.95 -7.65
N ALA A 816 -12.02 -8.70 -8.76
CA ALA A 816 -10.80 -9.04 -9.50
C ALA A 816 -9.96 -7.81 -9.88
N ASP A 817 -8.64 -7.98 -9.91
CA ASP A 817 -7.69 -6.90 -10.23
C ASP A 817 -7.97 -6.34 -11.64
N PRO A 818 -8.43 -5.07 -11.75
CA PRO A 818 -8.76 -4.45 -13.04
C PRO A 818 -7.51 -4.17 -13.89
N SER A 819 -6.31 -4.34 -13.33
CA SER A 819 -5.02 -4.18 -14.00
C SER A 819 -4.45 -5.51 -14.50
N PHE A 820 -5.10 -6.64 -14.22
CA PHE A 820 -4.62 -7.96 -14.63
C PHE A 820 -4.71 -8.12 -16.16
N PRO A 821 -3.58 -8.33 -16.86
CA PRO A 821 -3.52 -8.09 -18.31
C PRO A 821 -4.10 -9.23 -19.18
N TYR A 822 -4.33 -10.43 -18.63
CA TYR A 822 -4.72 -11.60 -19.44
C TYR A 822 -6.18 -11.98 -19.24
N ALA A 823 -6.94 -11.95 -20.34
CA ALA A 823 -8.37 -12.27 -20.38
C ALA A 823 -8.67 -13.66 -19.80
N GLY A 824 -9.68 -13.76 -18.94
CA GLY A 824 -10.05 -14.99 -18.25
C GLY A 824 -9.02 -15.47 -17.22
N GLY A 825 -8.21 -14.55 -16.66
CA GLY A 825 -7.28 -14.82 -15.56
C GLY A 825 -6.25 -15.89 -15.89
N LYS A 826 -5.64 -15.80 -17.08
CA LYS A 826 -4.64 -16.75 -17.59
C LYS A 826 -3.20 -16.32 -17.28
N ILE A 827 -2.24 -17.22 -17.38
CA ILE A 827 -0.82 -16.89 -17.08
C ILE A 827 -0.11 -16.07 -18.16
N GLY A 828 -0.67 -15.98 -19.37
CA GLY A 828 -0.26 -15.05 -20.42
C GLY A 828 1.02 -15.42 -21.19
N VAL A 829 2.01 -16.02 -20.52
CA VAL A 829 3.30 -16.44 -21.11
C VAL A 829 3.70 -17.85 -20.64
N TRP A 830 4.80 -18.39 -21.17
CA TRP A 830 5.16 -19.80 -20.94
C TRP A 830 5.84 -20.02 -19.58
N GLY A 831 5.23 -20.87 -18.76
CA GLY A 831 5.80 -21.32 -17.50
C GLY A 831 6.50 -22.67 -17.60
N LEU A 832 7.27 -23.00 -16.57
CA LEU A 832 7.94 -24.30 -16.42
C LEU A 832 7.99 -24.66 -14.94
N ASP A 833 7.44 -25.82 -14.59
CA ASP A 833 7.68 -26.45 -13.29
C ASP A 833 9.05 -27.12 -13.29
N LEU A 834 10.00 -26.59 -12.52
CA LEU A 834 11.36 -27.13 -12.44
C LEU A 834 11.45 -28.49 -11.74
N ASN A 835 10.43 -28.90 -10.98
CA ASN A 835 10.44 -30.17 -10.25
C ASN A 835 10.01 -31.34 -11.14
N THR A 836 9.10 -31.09 -12.08
CA THR A 836 8.54 -32.09 -13.00
C THR A 836 9.00 -31.91 -14.45
N LEU A 837 9.64 -30.79 -14.78
CA LEU A 837 9.94 -30.31 -16.13
C LEU A 837 8.69 -30.18 -17.04
N VAL A 838 7.50 -30.02 -16.44
CA VAL A 838 6.25 -29.80 -17.18
C VAL A 838 6.09 -28.33 -17.55
N VAL A 839 6.07 -28.07 -18.86
CA VAL A 839 5.78 -26.76 -19.46
C VAL A 839 4.32 -26.36 -19.20
N LYS A 840 4.10 -25.08 -18.90
CA LYS A 840 2.82 -24.51 -18.47
C LYS A 840 2.31 -23.55 -19.54
N SER A 841 1.15 -23.86 -20.12
CA SER A 841 0.61 -23.14 -21.29
C SER A 841 0.06 -21.75 -20.95
N PRO A 842 0.41 -20.69 -21.72
CA PRO A 842 -0.10 -19.33 -21.60
C PRO A 842 -1.62 -19.20 -21.44
N THR A 843 -2.37 -20.04 -22.16
CA THR A 843 -3.85 -20.04 -22.21
C THR A 843 -4.46 -21.27 -21.53
N GLY A 844 -3.70 -22.37 -21.45
CA GLY A 844 -4.13 -23.61 -20.80
C GLY A 844 -4.08 -23.58 -19.27
N GLN A 845 -3.38 -22.63 -18.65
CA GLN A 845 -3.32 -22.46 -17.18
C GLN A 845 -3.99 -21.16 -16.75
N ALA A 846 -4.73 -21.21 -15.63
CA ALA A 846 -5.15 -20.01 -14.91
C ALA A 846 -4.00 -19.45 -14.05
N ASP A 847 -4.08 -18.17 -13.66
CA ASP A 847 -3.18 -17.60 -12.66
C ASP A 847 -3.48 -18.15 -11.26
N LEU A 848 -2.42 -18.25 -10.44
CA LEU A 848 -2.48 -18.65 -9.03
C LEU A 848 -3.58 -17.91 -8.26
N MET A 849 -3.74 -16.61 -8.48
CA MET A 849 -4.69 -15.75 -7.76
C MET A 849 -6.12 -15.84 -8.30
N GLY A 850 -6.46 -16.83 -9.15
CA GLY A 850 -7.83 -17.11 -9.58
C GLY A 850 -8.33 -18.47 -9.08
N TYR A 851 -9.66 -18.64 -8.97
CA TYR A 851 -10.26 -19.90 -8.49
C TYR A 851 -10.34 -21.02 -9.55
N CYS A 852 -9.79 -20.78 -10.75
CA CYS A 852 -9.78 -21.74 -11.84
C CYS A 852 -8.62 -22.74 -11.69
N SER A 853 -8.82 -23.98 -12.16
CA SER A 853 -7.77 -25.00 -12.23
C SER A 853 -7.69 -25.64 -13.64
N PRO A 854 -6.53 -26.18 -14.06
CA PRO A 854 -5.23 -26.08 -13.40
C PRO A 854 -4.67 -24.64 -13.41
N ASN A 855 -3.93 -24.28 -12.37
CA ASN A 855 -3.34 -22.95 -12.20
C ASN A 855 -1.81 -22.98 -12.07
N TRP A 856 -1.20 -21.83 -12.33
CA TRP A 856 0.22 -21.56 -12.22
C TRP A 856 0.43 -20.05 -12.03
N VAL A 857 1.63 -19.58 -11.68
CA VAL A 857 1.87 -18.13 -11.50
C VAL A 857 2.09 -17.42 -12.84
N SER A 858 1.42 -16.27 -13.07
CA SER A 858 1.71 -15.35 -14.17
C SER A 858 2.97 -14.53 -13.92
N ASP A 859 3.58 -14.05 -15.00
CA ASP A 859 4.69 -13.09 -14.97
C ASP A 859 4.28 -11.76 -14.32
N TYR A 860 3.03 -11.34 -14.52
CA TYR A 860 2.41 -10.18 -13.86
C TYR A 860 2.45 -10.32 -12.33
N ASN A 861 1.84 -11.38 -11.78
CA ASN A 861 1.79 -11.56 -10.33
C ASN A 861 3.16 -11.92 -9.75
N TRP A 862 3.98 -12.72 -10.43
CA TRP A 862 5.37 -13.00 -10.03
C TRP A 862 6.20 -11.72 -9.91
N SER A 863 6.14 -10.82 -10.90
CA SER A 863 6.91 -9.57 -10.91
C SER A 863 6.44 -8.61 -9.82
N ALA A 864 5.12 -8.49 -9.62
CA ALA A 864 4.55 -7.63 -8.59
C ALA A 864 4.84 -8.15 -7.17
N MET A 865 4.71 -9.46 -6.94
CA MET A 865 5.13 -10.11 -5.70
C MET A 865 6.64 -9.92 -5.46
N MET A 866 7.47 -10.01 -6.50
CA MET A 866 8.92 -9.79 -6.34
C MET A 866 9.24 -8.35 -5.93
N ALA A 867 8.62 -7.35 -6.58
CA ALA A 867 8.76 -5.95 -6.20
C ALA A 867 8.32 -5.71 -4.74
N TYR A 868 7.20 -6.31 -4.32
CA TYR A 868 6.74 -6.28 -2.93
C TYR A 868 7.74 -6.95 -1.97
N ARG A 869 8.35 -8.07 -2.36
CA ARG A 869 9.42 -8.75 -1.60
C ARG A 869 10.78 -8.04 -1.64
N GLN A 870 10.95 -7.00 -2.45
CA GLN A 870 12.13 -6.10 -2.44
C GLN A 870 11.89 -4.86 -1.58
N GLY A 871 10.85 -4.07 -1.88
CA GLY A 871 10.62 -2.74 -1.27
C GLY A 871 9.30 -2.55 -0.53
N GLY A 872 8.49 -3.60 -0.36
CA GLY A 872 7.17 -3.50 0.28
C GLY A 872 7.22 -3.24 1.79
N PRO A 873 6.07 -2.91 2.42
CA PRO A 873 5.98 -2.56 3.85
C PRO A 873 6.58 -3.62 4.81
N ASN A 874 6.68 -4.87 4.35
CA ASN A 874 7.24 -5.95 5.16
C ASN A 874 8.79 -5.98 5.22
N ASN A 875 9.47 -5.20 4.38
CA ASN A 875 10.92 -4.98 4.43
C ASN A 875 11.31 -3.61 5.02
N ALA A 876 10.33 -2.72 5.27
CA ALA A 876 10.59 -1.43 5.89
C ALA A 876 11.22 -1.61 7.30
N PRO A 877 12.11 -0.70 7.75
CA PRO A 877 12.55 -0.68 9.14
C PRO A 877 11.31 -0.60 10.05
N GLN A 878 11.30 -1.39 11.13
CA GLN A 878 10.07 -1.58 11.91
C GLN A 878 9.54 -0.25 12.43
N ALA A 879 8.20 -0.08 12.34
CA ALA A 879 7.49 1.06 12.90
C ALA A 879 7.95 1.30 14.35
N LEU A 880 8.32 2.55 14.65
CA LEU A 880 9.01 2.97 15.87
C LEU A 880 8.53 2.21 17.12
N VAL A 881 9.43 1.40 17.67
CA VAL A 881 9.22 0.70 18.93
C VAL A 881 9.31 1.74 20.04
N VAL A 882 8.16 2.26 20.47
CA VAL A 882 8.06 3.13 21.64
C VAL A 882 8.43 2.30 22.87
N PRO A 883 9.50 2.62 23.61
CA PRO A 883 9.91 1.82 24.77
C PRO A 883 8.88 1.98 25.91
N ALA A 884 8.07 0.95 26.10
CA ALA A 884 7.14 0.83 27.22
C ALA A 884 7.38 -0.50 27.94
N ALA A 885 7.20 -0.53 29.26
CA ALA A 885 7.23 -1.79 30.01
C ALA A 885 6.03 -2.68 29.62
N GLU A 886 4.88 -2.07 29.40
CA GLU A 886 3.60 -2.73 29.15
C GLU A 886 2.92 -2.13 27.93
N GLY A 887 2.08 -2.93 27.28
CA GLY A 887 1.28 -2.50 26.14
C GLY A 887 -0.14 -3.06 26.18
N LEU A 888 -1.04 -2.44 25.43
CA LEU A 888 -2.44 -2.84 25.29
C LEU A 888 -2.68 -3.41 23.89
N LEU A 889 -2.93 -4.72 23.80
CA LEU A 889 -3.43 -5.37 22.59
C LEU A 889 -4.87 -4.91 22.36
N VAL A 890 -5.09 -4.21 21.24
CA VAL A 890 -6.44 -3.83 20.77
C VAL A 890 -6.66 -4.44 19.39
N TRP A 891 -7.79 -5.11 19.21
CA TRP A 891 -8.06 -5.93 18.03
C TRP A 891 -9.57 -6.09 17.77
N GLY A 892 -9.91 -6.46 16.54
CA GLY A 892 -11.31 -6.63 16.14
C GLY A 892 -11.52 -6.73 14.63
N ARG A 893 -12.80 -6.81 14.25
CA ARG A 893 -13.28 -7.00 12.87
C ARG A 893 -14.32 -5.93 12.52
N ILE A 894 -14.20 -5.33 11.35
CA ILE A 894 -15.12 -4.36 10.76
C ILE A 894 -15.86 -5.11 9.65
N THR A 895 -17.09 -5.52 9.96
CA THR A 895 -17.93 -6.36 9.10
C THR A 895 -19.04 -5.53 8.45
N PRO A 896 -19.75 -6.04 7.43
CA PRO A 896 -20.96 -5.40 6.92
C PRO A 896 -21.99 -5.10 8.04
N ASN A 897 -22.12 -6.02 9.00
CA ASN A 897 -23.08 -5.97 10.11
C ASN A 897 -22.70 -5.01 11.25
N GLY A 898 -21.43 -4.58 11.33
CA GLY A 898 -20.94 -3.75 12.43
C GLY A 898 -19.48 -4.02 12.81
N ILE A 899 -19.00 -3.32 13.84
CA ILE A 899 -17.65 -3.50 14.38
C ILE A 899 -17.69 -4.48 15.55
N VAL A 900 -17.02 -5.61 15.42
CA VAL A 900 -16.72 -6.54 16.52
C VAL A 900 -15.42 -6.10 17.18
N LEU A 901 -15.54 -5.29 18.23
CA LEU A 901 -14.41 -4.94 19.10
C LEU A 901 -14.21 -6.05 20.14
N GLU A 902 -13.12 -6.81 20.00
CA GLU A 902 -12.79 -7.91 20.91
C GLU A 902 -12.24 -7.36 22.25
N PRO A 903 -12.39 -8.09 23.36
CA PRO A 903 -11.73 -7.77 24.63
C PRO A 903 -10.22 -7.51 24.50
N ALA A 904 -9.76 -6.39 25.08
CA ALA A 904 -8.36 -5.97 25.03
C ALA A 904 -7.51 -6.62 26.13
N PHE A 905 -6.21 -6.75 25.90
CA PHE A 905 -5.29 -7.44 26.83
C PHE A 905 -4.00 -6.68 27.08
N ARG A 906 -3.55 -6.67 28.35
CA ARG A 906 -2.21 -6.25 28.73
C ARG A 906 -1.16 -7.28 28.26
N VAL A 907 -0.20 -6.83 27.48
CA VAL A 907 0.88 -7.63 26.86
C VAL A 907 2.23 -6.93 27.04
N PRO A 908 3.39 -7.57 26.78
CA PRO A 908 4.71 -6.94 26.91
C PRO A 908 4.85 -5.70 26.01
N GLY A 909 5.31 -4.58 26.58
CA GLY A 909 5.43 -3.31 25.85
C GLY A 909 6.47 -3.31 24.73
N THR A 910 7.41 -4.29 24.73
CA THR A 910 8.32 -4.58 23.60
C THR A 910 7.60 -4.86 22.29
N ASN A 911 6.34 -5.31 22.37
CA ASN A 911 5.52 -5.64 21.21
C ASN A 911 4.75 -4.41 20.70
N ALA A 912 4.81 -3.28 21.41
CA ALA A 912 4.16 -2.04 21.00
C ALA A 912 4.69 -1.56 19.64
N ARG A 913 3.78 -1.18 18.75
CA ARG A 913 4.07 -0.61 17.43
C ARG A 913 3.02 0.46 17.16
N VAL A 914 3.44 1.60 16.64
CA VAL A 914 2.50 2.60 16.10
C VAL A 914 1.69 1.92 14.99
N PRO A 915 0.34 1.87 15.05
CA PRO A 915 -0.45 1.31 13.95
C PRO A 915 -0.26 2.14 12.68
N ALA A 916 -0.40 1.51 11.52
CA ALA A 916 -0.43 2.25 10.25
C ALA A 916 -1.61 3.24 10.29
N ALA A 917 -1.36 4.52 10.07
CA ALA A 917 -2.41 5.54 10.09
C ALA A 917 -3.44 5.29 8.98
N GLY A 918 -4.71 5.52 9.27
CA GLY A 918 -5.81 5.23 8.35
C GLY A 918 -7.13 5.88 8.75
N PRO A 919 -8.23 5.56 8.04
CA PRO A 919 -9.53 6.24 8.19
C PRO A 919 -10.32 5.82 9.43
N ASN A 920 -9.89 4.78 10.15
CA ASN A 920 -10.55 4.32 11.36
C ASN A 920 -9.93 5.01 12.58
N ARG A 921 -10.72 5.13 13.65
CA ARG A 921 -10.27 5.78 14.89
C ARG A 921 -10.64 4.94 16.10
N LEU A 922 -9.65 4.71 16.95
CA LEU A 922 -9.77 4.13 18.28
C LEU A 922 -9.71 5.27 19.32
N GLU A 923 -10.56 5.19 20.32
CA GLU A 923 -10.70 6.13 21.43
C GLU A 923 -10.59 5.35 22.75
N LEU A 924 -9.55 5.65 23.52
CA LEU A 924 -9.38 5.18 24.90
C LEU A 924 -10.17 6.12 25.81
N LEU A 925 -11.04 5.57 26.65
CA LEU A 925 -11.97 6.31 27.48
C LEU A 925 -11.72 6.05 28.97
N ALA A 926 -11.92 7.06 29.80
CA ALA A 926 -11.92 6.93 31.25
C ALA A 926 -13.20 6.26 31.76
N ALA A 927 -13.22 5.84 33.02
CA ALA A 927 -14.40 5.24 33.66
C ALA A 927 -15.64 6.16 33.69
N ASN A 928 -15.46 7.49 33.62
CA ASN A 928 -16.54 8.47 33.50
C ASN A 928 -16.92 8.80 32.03
N GLY A 929 -16.34 8.12 31.05
CA GLY A 929 -16.57 8.34 29.61
C GLY A 929 -15.76 9.46 28.97
N ALA A 930 -14.91 10.19 29.71
CA ALA A 930 -14.01 11.19 29.15
C ALA A 930 -12.98 10.55 28.21
N LEU A 931 -12.54 11.28 27.17
CA LEU A 931 -11.51 10.81 26.24
C LEU A 931 -10.13 10.91 26.89
N LEU A 932 -9.40 9.79 26.98
CA LEU A 932 -8.02 9.73 27.45
C LEU A 932 -7.01 9.80 26.28
N SER A 933 -7.28 9.10 25.18
CA SER A 933 -6.34 9.03 24.06
C SER A 933 -7.02 8.72 22.72
N SER A 934 -6.78 9.59 21.73
CA SER A 934 -7.05 9.45 20.29
C SER A 934 -5.99 8.60 19.54
N VAL A 935 -6.34 7.55 18.79
CA VAL A 935 -5.43 6.87 17.84
C VAL A 935 -6.14 6.61 16.50
N SER A 936 -5.58 7.06 15.37
CA SER A 936 -6.03 6.68 14.03
C SER A 936 -5.35 5.38 13.58
N PHE A 937 -6.04 4.56 12.78
CA PHE A 937 -5.50 3.29 12.27
C PHE A 937 -6.15 2.84 10.96
N ASP A 938 -5.41 2.10 10.14
CA ASP A 938 -5.95 1.32 9.02
C ASP A 938 -6.28 -0.12 9.43
N ALA A 939 -7.28 -0.70 8.77
CA ALA A 939 -7.74 -2.05 9.01
C ALA A 939 -7.54 -2.90 7.75
N ASN A 940 -6.78 -3.99 7.91
CA ASN A 940 -6.31 -4.86 6.84
C ASN A 940 -7.49 -5.53 6.12
N GLU A 941 -7.48 -5.49 4.79
CA GLU A 941 -8.47 -6.15 3.94
C GLU A 941 -8.28 -7.67 3.97
N VAL A 942 -9.39 -8.41 4.07
CA VAL A 942 -9.41 -9.87 4.04
C VAL A 942 -9.94 -10.33 2.69
N ALA A 943 -9.18 -11.18 2.01
CA ALA A 943 -9.58 -11.85 0.77
C ALA A 943 -10.44 -13.10 1.05
N ASP A 944 -10.98 -13.70 -0.01
CA ASP A 944 -11.61 -15.04 -0.02
C ASP A 944 -12.85 -15.25 0.89
N LEU A 945 -13.37 -14.18 1.54
CA LEU A 945 -14.59 -14.24 2.35
C LEU A 945 -15.86 -14.19 1.48
N PRO A 946 -16.74 -15.22 1.52
CA PRO A 946 -17.99 -15.21 0.74
C PRO A 946 -19.03 -14.18 1.21
N SER A 947 -18.93 -13.74 2.47
CA SER A 947 -19.93 -12.91 3.17
C SER A 947 -19.81 -11.39 2.93
N GLY A 948 -19.02 -10.97 1.93
CA GLY A 948 -18.78 -9.57 1.61
C GLY A 948 -17.57 -8.97 2.34
N SER A 949 -17.34 -7.67 2.14
CA SER A 949 -16.10 -7.00 2.57
C SER A 949 -15.96 -6.88 4.09
N GLU A 950 -14.92 -7.54 4.60
CA GLU A 950 -14.49 -7.44 6.00
C GLU A 950 -13.07 -6.87 6.08
N ARG A 951 -12.82 -6.02 7.08
CA ARG A 951 -11.49 -5.49 7.40
C ARG A 951 -11.17 -5.73 8.86
N GLN A 952 -9.95 -6.16 9.18
CA GLN A 952 -9.57 -6.51 10.55
C GLN A 952 -8.32 -5.78 11.03
N PHE A 953 -8.27 -5.53 12.33
CA PHE A 953 -7.17 -4.85 12.98
C PHE A 953 -6.69 -5.63 14.20
N ALA A 954 -5.39 -5.62 14.41
CA ALA A 954 -4.77 -5.92 15.69
C ALA A 954 -3.48 -5.10 15.78
N PHE A 955 -3.22 -4.50 16.93
CA PHE A 955 -1.97 -3.80 17.23
C PHE A 955 -1.78 -3.71 18.75
N VAL A 956 -0.57 -3.39 19.18
CA VAL A 956 -0.23 -3.17 20.58
C VAL A 956 0.13 -1.70 20.77
N LEU A 957 -0.67 -0.99 21.55
CA LEU A 957 -0.36 0.39 21.95
C LEU A 957 0.57 0.40 23.18
N PRO A 958 1.43 1.41 23.35
CA PRO A 958 2.09 1.66 24.64
C PRO A 958 1.04 1.87 25.74
N LEU A 959 1.29 1.32 26.94
CA LEU A 959 0.40 1.45 28.09
C LEU A 959 1.20 1.89 29.33
N ASP A 960 1.16 3.19 29.63
CA ASP A 960 1.76 3.74 30.86
C ASP A 960 0.89 3.52 32.11
N ALA A 961 1.44 3.85 33.28
CA ALA A 961 0.80 3.61 34.57
C ALA A 961 -0.38 4.55 34.90
N ALA A 962 -0.50 5.71 34.25
CA ALA A 962 -1.66 6.58 34.38
C ALA A 962 -2.80 6.09 33.47
N MET A 963 -2.50 5.85 32.19
CA MET A 963 -3.43 5.26 31.24
C MET A 963 -3.99 3.92 31.76
N ALA A 964 -3.13 3.04 32.28
CA ALA A 964 -3.56 1.75 32.85
C ALA A 964 -4.50 1.85 34.06
N ARG A 965 -4.40 2.94 34.84
CA ARG A 965 -5.23 3.21 36.03
C ARG A 965 -6.58 3.80 35.64
N ASP A 966 -6.59 4.74 34.69
CA ASP A 966 -7.77 5.55 34.39
C ASP A 966 -8.64 4.95 33.27
N LEU A 967 -8.10 4.07 32.43
CA LEU A 967 -8.80 3.43 31.31
C LEU A 967 -9.99 2.58 31.79
N GLY A 968 -11.20 3.01 31.42
CA GLY A 968 -12.47 2.34 31.69
C GLY A 968 -13.27 1.98 30.42
N GLY A 969 -12.81 2.37 29.23
CA GLY A 969 -13.49 2.06 27.98
C GLY A 969 -12.60 2.12 26.74
N LEU A 970 -13.03 1.44 25.68
CA LEU A 970 -12.47 1.50 24.33
C LEU A 970 -13.61 1.70 23.33
N ARG A 971 -13.44 2.61 22.37
CA ARG A 971 -14.45 2.92 21.36
C ARG A 971 -13.82 3.01 19.97
N VAL A 972 -14.37 2.31 18.99
CA VAL A 972 -13.88 2.28 17.61
C VAL A 972 -14.90 2.88 16.66
N ARG A 973 -14.43 3.74 15.76
CA ARG A 973 -15.16 4.35 14.64
C ARG A 973 -14.58 3.86 13.32
N ALA A 974 -15.44 3.44 12.39
CA ALA A 974 -15.06 3.05 11.04
C ALA A 974 -16.14 3.52 10.05
N GLY A 975 -15.89 4.65 9.39
CA GLY A 975 -16.93 5.37 8.64
C GLY A 975 -18.12 5.70 9.55
N GLY A 976 -19.33 5.37 9.11
CA GLY A 976 -20.56 5.52 9.91
C GLY A 976 -20.77 4.47 11.02
N ARG A 977 -19.88 3.48 11.17
CA ARG A 977 -20.02 2.43 12.20
C ARG A 977 -19.32 2.83 13.51
N LEU A 978 -19.92 2.44 14.64
CA LEU A 978 -19.41 2.67 15.99
C LEU A 978 -19.53 1.36 16.81
N ALA A 979 -18.51 1.05 17.61
CA ALA A 979 -18.62 0.09 18.71
C ALA A 979 -17.92 0.63 19.96
N THR A 980 -18.52 0.42 21.13
CA THR A 980 -17.95 0.78 22.44
C THR A 980 -17.89 -0.46 23.32
N ARG A 981 -16.77 -0.69 23.99
CA ARG A 981 -16.58 -1.70 25.02
C ARG A 981 -16.15 -1.00 26.30
N LEU A 982 -16.93 -1.16 27.37
CA LEU A 982 -16.58 -0.67 28.69
C LEU A 982 -15.93 -1.79 29.51
N ALA A 983 -15.15 -1.43 30.51
CA ALA A 983 -14.59 -2.36 31.47
C ALA A 983 -15.69 -2.87 32.42
N ALA A 984 -15.78 -4.19 32.63
CA ALA A 984 -16.60 -4.74 33.70
C ALA A 984 -16.07 -4.31 35.09
N GLY A 985 -16.86 -4.52 36.14
CA GLY A 985 -16.44 -4.22 37.52
C GLY A 985 -15.20 -5.02 37.94
N ALA A 986 -14.43 -4.49 38.88
CA ALA A 986 -13.31 -5.24 39.45
C ALA A 986 -13.83 -6.36 40.35
N GLY A 987 -13.46 -7.60 40.04
CA GLY A 987 -13.83 -8.79 40.79
C GLY A 987 -12.74 -9.85 40.77
N GLU A 988 -13.10 -11.07 41.14
CA GLU A 988 -12.23 -12.25 41.07
C GLU A 988 -12.69 -13.14 39.90
N PRO A 989 -11.81 -13.61 38.99
CA PRO A 989 -12.23 -14.37 37.81
C PRO A 989 -12.90 -15.72 38.10
N GLY A 990 -12.81 -16.23 39.33
CA GLY A 990 -13.37 -17.51 39.73
C GLY A 990 -12.70 -18.68 39.00
N GLU A 991 -11.40 -18.58 38.74
CA GLU A 991 -10.73 -19.50 37.83
C GLU A 991 -10.53 -20.91 38.40
N GLY A 992 -10.90 -21.92 37.61
CA GLY A 992 -10.71 -23.33 37.93
C GLY A 992 -9.94 -24.04 36.82
N LEU A 993 -8.76 -24.58 37.13
CA LEU A 993 -8.00 -25.47 36.24
C LEU A 993 -8.20 -26.93 36.65
N SER A 994 -8.57 -27.78 35.69
CA SER A 994 -8.70 -29.21 35.88
C SER A 994 -7.97 -29.97 34.77
N ARG A 995 -7.19 -30.99 35.13
CA ARG A 995 -6.60 -31.90 34.15
C ARG A 995 -7.67 -32.89 33.68
N ARG A 996 -7.88 -32.98 32.37
CA ARG A 996 -8.92 -33.85 31.75
C ARG A 996 -8.34 -35.15 31.22
N THR A 997 -7.14 -35.08 30.65
CA THR A 997 -6.33 -36.23 30.20
C THR A 997 -4.84 -35.90 30.46
N PRO A 998 -3.89 -36.83 30.24
CA PRO A 998 -2.45 -36.49 30.26
C PRO A 998 -2.08 -35.34 29.30
N ASP A 999 -2.87 -35.12 28.26
CA ASP A 999 -2.61 -34.16 27.18
C ASP A 999 -3.55 -32.95 27.18
N GLN A 1000 -4.61 -32.91 28.02
CA GLN A 1000 -5.62 -31.85 28.01
C GLN A 1000 -5.87 -31.25 29.40
N VAL A 1001 -5.98 -29.92 29.45
CA VAL A 1001 -6.38 -29.13 30.62
C VAL A 1001 -7.63 -28.31 30.28
N GLU A 1002 -8.64 -28.37 31.15
CA GLU A 1002 -9.84 -27.54 31.07
C GLU A 1002 -9.75 -26.40 32.11
N LEU A 1003 -9.72 -25.16 31.62
CA LEU A 1003 -9.92 -23.93 32.37
C LEU A 1003 -11.40 -23.56 32.38
N ARG A 1004 -11.91 -23.06 33.51
CA ARG A 1004 -13.21 -22.39 33.65
C ARG A 1004 -13.04 -21.06 34.39
N TRP A 1005 -13.91 -20.10 34.13
CA TRP A 1005 -13.94 -18.77 34.78
C TRP A 1005 -15.30 -18.06 34.57
N ASP A 1006 -15.56 -16.97 35.29
CA ASP A 1006 -16.76 -16.14 35.09
C ASP A 1006 -16.66 -15.29 33.81
N ALA A 1007 -17.34 -15.75 32.76
CA ALA A 1007 -17.43 -15.07 31.47
C ALA A 1007 -18.28 -13.79 31.49
N THR A 1008 -19.09 -13.56 32.54
CA THR A 1008 -19.95 -12.37 32.64
C THR A 1008 -19.17 -11.15 33.09
N GLN A 1009 -18.17 -11.34 33.96
CA GLN A 1009 -17.18 -10.32 34.32
C GLN A 1009 -16.01 -10.30 33.34
N TYR A 1010 -15.52 -11.46 32.91
CA TYR A 1010 -14.33 -11.59 32.08
C TYR A 1010 -14.64 -12.25 30.73
N PRO A 1011 -15.14 -11.51 29.71
CA PRO A 1011 -15.60 -12.08 28.44
C PRO A 1011 -14.56 -12.90 27.65
N MET A 1012 -13.26 -12.74 27.93
CA MET A 1012 -12.20 -13.56 27.32
C MET A 1012 -11.00 -13.77 28.26
N ALA A 1013 -10.34 -14.92 28.15
CA ALA A 1013 -9.08 -15.23 28.79
C ALA A 1013 -7.98 -15.59 27.77
N ILE A 1014 -6.77 -15.06 27.94
CA ILE A 1014 -5.55 -15.59 27.33
C ILE A 1014 -4.98 -16.66 28.27
N VAL A 1015 -4.69 -17.84 27.71
CA VAL A 1015 -3.98 -18.93 28.40
C VAL A 1015 -2.56 -19.02 27.85
N ARG A 1016 -1.52 -19.02 28.69
CA ARG A 1016 -0.11 -19.23 28.26
C ARG A 1016 0.53 -20.42 28.95
N ASP A 1017 1.42 -21.11 28.25
CA ASP A 1017 2.42 -22.01 28.86
C ASP A 1017 3.40 -21.14 29.68
N ALA A 1018 3.43 -21.32 31.01
CA ALA A 1018 4.26 -20.51 31.92
C ALA A 1018 5.78 -20.78 31.80
N VAL A 1019 6.20 -21.75 31.00
CA VAL A 1019 7.61 -22.08 30.72
C VAL A 1019 8.07 -21.50 29.38
N THR A 1020 7.19 -21.48 28.37
CA THR A 1020 7.54 -21.03 27.01
C THR A 1020 6.97 -19.66 26.62
N GLY A 1021 6.03 -19.10 27.41
CA GLY A 1021 5.33 -17.85 27.14
C GLY A 1021 4.28 -17.92 26.01
N GLN A 1022 4.20 -19.06 25.31
CA GLN A 1022 3.33 -19.27 24.15
C GLN A 1022 1.85 -19.21 24.52
N VAL A 1023 1.07 -18.44 23.75
CA VAL A 1023 -0.40 -18.33 23.91
C VAL A 1023 -1.09 -19.59 23.39
N LEU A 1024 -1.69 -20.37 24.29
CA LEU A 1024 -2.38 -21.61 23.95
C LEU A 1024 -3.81 -21.36 23.46
N SER A 1025 -4.45 -20.25 23.85
CA SER A 1025 -5.80 -19.87 23.41
C SER A 1025 -6.14 -18.40 23.72
N PHE A 1026 -6.95 -17.76 22.85
CA PHE A 1026 -7.78 -16.59 23.17
C PHE A 1026 -9.22 -17.06 23.48
N ALA A 1027 -9.40 -17.66 24.66
CA ALA A 1027 -10.60 -18.43 24.98
C ALA A 1027 -11.78 -17.54 25.41
N ARG A 1028 -12.96 -17.78 24.84
CA ARG A 1028 -14.22 -17.09 25.16
C ARG A 1028 -15.22 -18.02 25.84
N GLY A 1029 -16.28 -17.46 26.42
CA GLY A 1029 -17.44 -18.23 26.90
C GLY A 1029 -17.25 -19.02 28.20
N GLY A 1030 -16.22 -18.73 28.99
CA GLY A 1030 -16.08 -19.24 30.36
C GLY A 1030 -15.52 -20.65 30.48
N ALA A 1031 -15.17 -21.32 29.37
CA ALA A 1031 -14.50 -22.62 29.39
C ALA A 1031 -13.53 -22.79 28.21
N ALA A 1032 -12.29 -23.18 28.51
CA ALA A 1032 -11.24 -23.46 27.52
C ALA A 1032 -10.66 -24.86 27.73
N ARG A 1033 -10.44 -25.62 26.66
CA ARG A 1033 -9.72 -26.91 26.69
C ARG A 1033 -8.43 -26.78 25.90
N VAL A 1034 -7.33 -26.49 26.58
CA VAL A 1034 -6.01 -26.41 25.94
C VAL A 1034 -5.32 -27.76 26.00
N TRP A 1035 -4.69 -28.16 24.88
CA TRP A 1035 -3.89 -29.38 24.84
C TRP A 1035 -2.46 -29.06 25.28
N SER A 1036 -2.08 -29.53 26.46
CA SER A 1036 -0.75 -29.34 27.04
C SER A 1036 -0.43 -30.35 28.14
N ARG A 1037 0.80 -30.87 28.12
CA ARG A 1037 1.40 -31.68 29.20
C ARG A 1037 1.92 -30.84 30.37
N ARG A 1038 1.89 -29.51 30.28
CA ARG A 1038 2.34 -28.61 31.35
C ARG A 1038 1.39 -28.64 32.55
N THR A 1039 1.94 -28.41 33.73
CA THR A 1039 1.19 -28.28 34.99
C THR A 1039 1.07 -26.84 35.49
N ALA A 1040 1.68 -25.87 34.80
CA ALA A 1040 1.68 -24.46 35.19
C ALA A 1040 1.38 -23.55 33.98
N PHE A 1041 0.53 -22.56 34.21
CA PHE A 1041 -0.01 -21.65 33.20
C PHE A 1041 -0.07 -20.22 33.74
N ASP A 1042 0.34 -19.24 32.93
CA ASP A 1042 0.05 -17.83 33.19
C ASP A 1042 -1.28 -17.51 32.51
N LEU A 1043 -2.26 -17.04 33.29
CA LEU A 1043 -3.63 -16.79 32.86
C LEU A 1043 -3.89 -15.27 32.90
N GLN A 1044 -4.46 -14.73 31.83
CA GLN A 1044 -4.81 -13.31 31.75
C GLN A 1044 -6.30 -13.20 31.42
N PHE A 1045 -7.10 -12.57 32.29
CA PHE A 1045 -8.54 -12.41 32.13
C PHE A 1045 -8.85 -10.95 31.78
N SER A 1046 -9.51 -10.72 30.64
CA SER A 1046 -9.91 -9.38 30.22
C SER A 1046 -11.32 -9.06 30.69
N ASP A 1047 -11.50 -7.94 31.38
CA ASP A 1047 -12.82 -7.39 31.76
C ASP A 1047 -13.55 -6.72 30.57
N GLY A 1048 -12.98 -6.89 29.36
CA GLY A 1048 -13.29 -6.16 28.15
C GLY A 1048 -12.22 -5.14 27.78
N VAL A 1049 -11.55 -4.53 28.76
CA VAL A 1049 -10.66 -3.37 28.55
C VAL A 1049 -9.34 -3.49 29.32
N ARG A 1050 -9.41 -3.83 30.61
CA ARG A 1050 -8.27 -4.05 31.50
C ARG A 1050 -8.02 -5.56 31.66
N THR A 1051 -6.96 -5.94 32.38
CA THR A 1051 -6.54 -7.35 32.48
C THR A 1051 -6.12 -7.72 33.88
N VAL A 1052 -6.76 -8.73 34.47
CA VAL A 1052 -6.31 -9.41 35.70
C VAL A 1052 -5.39 -10.57 35.30
N THR A 1053 -4.24 -10.71 35.95
CA THR A 1053 -3.30 -11.82 35.69
C THR A 1053 -3.22 -12.74 36.90
N LYS A 1054 -3.29 -14.06 36.66
CA LYS A 1054 -3.27 -15.13 37.67
C LYS A 1054 -2.26 -16.20 37.28
N ARG A 1055 -1.73 -16.92 38.26
CA ARG A 1055 -0.89 -18.11 38.03
C ARG A 1055 -1.66 -19.38 38.36
N GLY A 1056 -2.04 -20.09 37.31
CA GLY A 1056 -2.75 -21.35 37.42
C GLY A 1056 -1.80 -22.55 37.48
N ARG A 1057 -2.17 -23.56 38.27
CA ARG A 1057 -1.56 -24.89 38.21
C ARG A 1057 -2.63 -25.98 38.18
N THR A 1058 -2.36 -27.07 37.47
CA THR A 1058 -3.12 -28.31 37.64
C THR A 1058 -2.46 -29.15 38.74
N LEU A 1059 -3.26 -29.69 39.65
CA LEU A 1059 -2.86 -30.88 40.41
C LEU A 1059 -2.61 -32.04 39.42
N GLN A 1060 -1.76 -33.00 39.80
CA GLN A 1060 -1.43 -34.17 38.98
C GLN A 1060 -2.56 -35.20 39.01
#